data_AF-A0AAD4DFS4-F1
#
_entry.id   AF-A0AAD4DFS4-F1
#
_cell.length_a   1.000
_cell.length_b   1.000
_cell.length_c   1.000
_cell.angle_alpha   90.00
_cell.angle_beta   90.00
_cell.angle_gamma   90.00
#
_symmetry.space_group_name_H-M   'P 1'
#
loop_
_entity.id
_entity.type
_entity.pdbx_description
1 polymer ?
#
loop_
_entity_poly.entity_id
_entity_poly.type
_entity_poly.pdbx_seq_one_letter_code
_entity_poly.pdbx_strand_id
1 'polypeptide(L)'
;MWNCHMAKNSLIRPHIIGDGDDCNTTRPVRKRDKILGFLCLSNYKPKDSKNKTSSQAVNAQVSPKATGVHSVVSQSCSFDNTISLAPVSSADKPLPTLSTEATGISGVFTEDVPKPAIRTELPGLQDRIEVTQQLLYCNRLIIDGQLMFLSAGSAAKRPSDVPAIEEASATTDTQESDNNGLQEQKVDEAERNWIKAIGLNPIQQEHLRWLVAKVVEEFVKDDLKGSAAIAEVVILGPVLERDIYRSLLSCFIAKFEQDTILDVVLLQGIVQLIEGASPGYLEDDDLVRTLAVLRQRLQGTHKPPSEHVFQLTIAVSRLLDVMVNSKVKDVNSSDDHQPLIASLMELKDNADPILKFQVEYALQASQYIPDDESTLQAVLRFAGGFTMAALEGASVCKLDPANFFSSLKTLRQAAGHAHEATKSILEGMGASPIGRFGAMKSLLHGIRKGNKHEWYLTLLAAKTFVREGQLADFSQVVCEAFCRDERAFQIGVCQILGEIAMGLLWDLLTRQHAVDFLSALFRNAVGWKQHVDVKEWILIILTQLSDSQDASLKEYSTAVLQDLKQGYVTTASTTAISYSLKSRLPLPESSPLLTRVQKIPYLEYDLHKLRLQRLEESRQRIYIPPMAKPSLQAPDDSSFPLMDKVQEFLASSREVMLILGDSGAGKSAFNLELEHTLWMNYKRRGPIPLYINLPTINDPAHDLIKKQLHYRNFSDKQIQEMTLHREFVLICDGYDESQLKINLHSTNQFNRAGQRKVQVIVSCRSQYLGQNYRSRFQSQPFDRNQFTSQNFLEEAVITPFSKQQIEDYVSRFIPLEPRPWVKEEYIRMLTTIPNLMDLVKNPFLLTLALETLPAITEGKKDLSAIRIARVQLYDAFVVHWLRVNKRRLENNALTVHDRDVFDQLLDAGFISMGIDYSMKLALAIFDKQDGAPVIQYNHLRDKNSWKVEFFDANPVVRLLLESLPLTRSGNHFQFLHRSMLEYFFSRVIYSPAQLDEEFDPHVETPSPSSATLFDQDNPLFRRDLVSESSIILFLCDRVNLNSDFRQQLCSVIERSKTGPIAAIASTNASFITAATNAITILVRAGVSFNSADLRGIKIPGADLSGGQFDSAQFQGADLVGANLAGAWLRQANLSQAQLEGVKFEELPYLEVNALVKACAYSPDGRTLALAAGLFAGWLEVYDTSTWARIYQIRAGLMQITSIAFSFDGQYI
;
A
#
# COMPACT_ATOMS: atom_id res chain seq x y z
N MET A 1 33.78 -31.51 -8.40
CA MET A 1 33.17 -32.54 -9.27
C MET A 1 31.87 -31.92 -9.77
N TRP A 2 31.69 -31.57 -11.04
CA TRP A 2 31.55 -32.42 -12.24
C TRP A 2 30.36 -33.40 -12.14
N ASN A 3 29.46 -33.52 -13.14
CA ASN A 3 29.15 -32.62 -14.25
C ASN A 3 27.77 -32.95 -14.91
N CYS A 4 27.27 -32.03 -15.75
CA CYS A 4 26.21 -32.10 -16.78
C CYS A 4 25.35 -33.37 -17.01
N HIS A 5 24.06 -33.17 -17.35
CA HIS A 5 23.49 -33.67 -18.63
C HIS A 5 22.22 -32.91 -19.10
N MET A 6 21.94 -32.95 -20.42
CA MET A 6 20.77 -32.32 -21.09
C MET A 6 19.91 -33.34 -21.87
N ALA A 7 18.58 -33.14 -21.89
CA ALA A 7 17.63 -33.32 -23.01
C ALA A 7 16.25 -32.78 -22.57
N LYS A 8 15.49 -31.89 -23.23
CA LYS A 8 14.96 -31.73 -24.62
C LYS A 8 13.61 -32.46 -24.93
N ASN A 9 12.62 -31.61 -25.26
CA ASN A 9 11.53 -31.75 -26.25
C ASN A 9 10.10 -32.25 -25.88
N SER A 10 9.17 -31.79 -26.74
CA SER A 10 7.80 -32.25 -27.05
C SER A 10 6.64 -32.04 -26.05
N LEU A 11 5.93 -30.92 -26.25
CA LEU A 11 4.51 -30.86 -26.66
C LEU A 11 3.65 -32.14 -26.55
N ILE A 12 2.47 -32.02 -25.93
CA ILE A 12 1.17 -32.56 -26.39
C ILE A 12 0.02 -31.81 -25.70
N ARG A 13 -1.06 -31.51 -26.46
CA ARG A 13 -2.41 -31.19 -25.96
C ARG A 13 -3.37 -32.27 -26.46
N PRO A 14 -4.45 -32.58 -25.71
CA PRO A 14 -5.74 -32.87 -26.35
C PRO A 14 -6.85 -31.86 -26.00
N HIS A 15 -8.00 -32.03 -26.67
CA HIS A 15 -9.23 -31.22 -26.55
C HIS A 15 -10.16 -31.75 -25.43
N ILE A 16 -10.89 -30.89 -24.67
CA ILE A 16 -12.23 -30.31 -24.91
C ILE A 16 -13.37 -31.34 -25.07
N ILE A 17 -14.35 -31.28 -24.15
CA ILE A 17 -15.83 -31.48 -24.19
C ILE A 17 -16.26 -31.66 -22.72
N GLY A 18 -17.33 -31.06 -22.18
CA GLY A 18 -18.25 -30.03 -22.69
C GLY A 18 -19.27 -29.65 -21.57
N ASP A 19 -19.98 -28.54 -21.76
CA ASP A 19 -21.27 -28.10 -21.17
C ASP A 19 -21.48 -28.14 -19.62
N GLY A 20 -22.18 -27.20 -18.97
CA GLY A 20 -22.89 -26.01 -19.45
C GLY A 20 -23.49 -25.15 -18.31
N ASP A 21 -24.46 -24.32 -18.66
CA ASP A 21 -25.37 -23.47 -17.83
C ASP A 21 -24.82 -22.24 -17.06
N ASP A 22 -25.44 -21.10 -17.39
CA ASP A 22 -25.29 -19.78 -16.76
C ASP A 22 -26.07 -19.63 -15.45
N CYS A 23 -25.56 -18.80 -14.52
CA CYS A 23 -26.41 -18.06 -13.58
C CYS A 23 -25.72 -16.82 -13.00
N ASN A 24 -25.66 -15.76 -13.80
CA ASN A 24 -25.08 -14.48 -13.40
C ASN A 24 -26.04 -13.72 -12.47
N THR A 25 -25.80 -13.78 -11.15
CA THR A 25 -26.62 -13.09 -10.13
C THR A 25 -25.77 -12.22 -9.21
N THR A 26 -26.22 -10.99 -8.99
CA THR A 26 -25.67 -10.06 -7.99
C THR A 26 -25.99 -10.56 -6.59
N ARG A 27 -25.19 -11.51 -6.10
CA ARG A 27 -25.42 -12.21 -4.82
C ARG A 27 -25.58 -11.20 -3.67
N PRO A 28 -26.72 -11.23 -2.92
CA PRO A 28 -26.82 -10.49 -1.67
C PRO A 28 -25.78 -11.04 -0.67
N VAL A 29 -25.34 -10.18 0.26
CA VAL A 29 -24.41 -10.58 1.33
C VAL A 29 -24.97 -11.79 2.07
N ARG A 30 -24.25 -12.93 2.06
CA ARG A 30 -24.78 -14.21 2.55
C ARG A 30 -25.08 -14.07 4.05
N LYS A 31 -26.18 -14.65 4.54
CA LYS A 31 -26.50 -14.63 5.99
C LYS A 31 -25.34 -15.18 6.85
N ARG A 32 -24.62 -16.21 6.38
CA ARG A 32 -23.40 -16.70 7.04
C ARG A 32 -22.36 -15.58 7.25
N ASP A 33 -22.10 -14.77 6.23
CA ASP A 33 -21.13 -13.67 6.29
C ASP A 33 -21.52 -12.61 7.36
N LYS A 34 -22.82 -12.40 7.58
CA LYS A 34 -23.33 -11.51 8.63
C LYS A 34 -23.10 -12.07 10.04
N ILE A 35 -23.43 -13.35 10.27
CA ILE A 35 -23.23 -13.98 11.59
C ILE A 35 -21.73 -14.15 11.88
N LEU A 36 -20.89 -14.40 10.85
CA LEU A 36 -19.43 -14.34 10.97
C LEU A 36 -18.92 -12.94 11.35
N GLY A 37 -19.55 -11.87 10.84
CA GLY A 37 -19.27 -10.49 11.23
C GLY A 37 -19.62 -10.20 12.69
N PHE A 38 -20.82 -10.62 13.13
CA PHE A 38 -21.27 -10.52 14.52
C PHE A 38 -20.32 -11.26 15.49
N LEU A 39 -19.91 -12.48 15.16
CA LEU A 39 -18.93 -13.27 15.93
C LEU A 39 -17.47 -12.78 15.78
N CYS A 40 -17.28 -11.58 15.23
CA CYS A 40 -15.99 -10.88 15.10
C CYS A 40 -14.93 -11.60 14.25
N LEU A 41 -15.30 -12.61 13.45
CA LEU A 41 -14.37 -13.45 12.68
C LEU A 41 -14.78 -13.66 11.22
N SER A 42 -14.58 -12.64 10.40
CA SER A 42 -14.12 -12.85 9.03
C SER A 42 -13.25 -11.69 8.55
N ASN A 43 -12.28 -12.00 7.68
CA ASN A 43 -11.47 -11.01 6.99
C ASN A 43 -11.04 -11.57 5.63
N TYR A 44 -10.88 -10.68 4.66
CA TYR A 44 -10.42 -10.92 3.29
C TYR A 44 -11.43 -11.50 2.27
N LYS A 45 -12.07 -10.60 1.51
CA LYS A 45 -12.40 -10.87 0.10
C LYS A 45 -11.16 -10.51 -0.75
N PRO A 46 -10.66 -11.39 -1.62
CA PRO A 46 -9.66 -10.99 -2.60
C PRO A 46 -10.28 -10.00 -3.61
N LYS A 47 -9.51 -9.00 -4.05
CA LYS A 47 -9.81 -8.23 -5.26
C LYS A 47 -9.17 -8.96 -6.44
N ASP A 48 -9.98 -9.53 -7.33
CA ASP A 48 -9.48 -9.97 -8.63
C ASP A 48 -9.13 -8.77 -9.50
N SER A 49 -7.96 -8.81 -10.15
CA SER A 49 -7.45 -7.72 -10.98
C SER A 49 -7.28 -8.17 -12.43
N LYS A 50 -8.25 -7.84 -13.30
CA LYS A 50 -8.07 -7.69 -14.75
C LYS A 50 -9.34 -7.12 -15.40
N ASN A 51 -9.31 -5.83 -15.75
CA ASN A 51 -10.22 -5.29 -16.74
C ASN A 51 -9.70 -5.64 -18.14
N LYS A 52 -10.59 -6.06 -19.04
CA LYS A 52 -10.60 -5.58 -20.43
C LYS A 52 -11.99 -5.68 -21.04
N THR A 53 -12.49 -4.52 -21.44
CA THR A 53 -13.60 -4.27 -22.36
C THR A 53 -13.23 -4.74 -23.79
N SER A 54 -14.13 -4.92 -24.76
CA SER A 54 -15.62 -5.01 -24.77
C SER A 54 -16.10 -5.31 -26.20
N SER A 55 -17.23 -5.99 -26.37
CA SER A 55 -18.06 -5.85 -27.59
C SER A 55 -19.46 -6.43 -27.39
N GLN A 56 -20.50 -5.73 -27.85
CA GLN A 56 -21.86 -6.25 -27.97
C GLN A 56 -22.05 -6.97 -29.31
N ALA A 57 -22.88 -8.02 -29.34
CA ALA A 57 -23.69 -8.37 -30.52
C ALA A 57 -24.92 -9.17 -30.08
N VAL A 58 -26.09 -8.80 -30.59
CA VAL A 58 -27.35 -9.54 -30.41
C VAL A 58 -27.30 -10.84 -31.22
N ASN A 59 -27.86 -11.92 -30.69
CA ASN A 59 -28.10 -13.14 -31.45
C ASN A 59 -29.61 -13.33 -31.64
N ALA A 60 -30.06 -13.37 -32.89
CA ALA A 60 -31.44 -13.68 -33.27
C ALA A 60 -31.47 -15.05 -34.00
N GLN A 61 -32.50 -15.84 -33.73
CA GLN A 61 -32.61 -17.22 -34.21
C GLN A 61 -33.08 -17.33 -35.68
N VAL A 62 -33.16 -18.60 -36.14
CA VAL A 62 -34.02 -19.13 -37.23
C VAL A 62 -33.38 -19.30 -38.63
N SER A 63 -32.83 -20.50 -38.84
CA SER A 63 -32.74 -21.26 -40.11
C SER A 63 -34.14 -21.84 -40.52
N PRO A 64 -34.39 -22.55 -41.67
CA PRO A 64 -33.42 -23.29 -42.51
C PRO A 64 -33.76 -23.49 -44.04
N LYS A 65 -32.96 -24.37 -44.72
CA LYS A 65 -33.21 -25.09 -46.00
C LYS A 65 -33.11 -24.25 -47.31
N ALA A 66 -32.79 -24.81 -48.49
CA ALA A 66 -32.71 -26.22 -48.93
C ALA A 66 -31.58 -26.52 -49.97
N THR A 67 -31.41 -27.81 -50.29
CA THR A 67 -30.85 -28.51 -51.50
C THR A 67 -30.42 -27.71 -52.74
N GLY A 68 -29.40 -28.08 -53.56
CA GLY A 68 -28.44 -29.21 -53.53
C GLY A 68 -28.31 -30.00 -54.86
N VAL A 69 -27.07 -30.38 -55.28
CA VAL A 69 -26.71 -31.31 -56.41
C VAL A 69 -26.97 -30.76 -57.84
N HIS A 70 -26.19 -30.89 -58.94
CA HIS A 70 -24.85 -31.41 -59.38
C HIS A 70 -24.46 -30.64 -60.69
N SER A 71 -23.39 -30.80 -61.52
CA SER A 71 -22.06 -31.49 -61.61
C SER A 71 -21.29 -30.81 -62.81
N VAL A 72 -20.01 -31.06 -63.16
CA VAL A 72 -19.47 -32.14 -64.06
C VAL A 72 -17.92 -31.99 -64.20
N VAL A 73 -17.18 -33.06 -63.87
CA VAL A 73 -15.96 -33.67 -64.51
C VAL A 73 -14.72 -32.85 -65.01
N SER A 74 -13.55 -33.16 -64.39
CA SER A 74 -12.14 -33.24 -64.91
C SER A 74 -11.40 -31.99 -65.47
N GLN A 75 -10.05 -31.91 -65.57
CA GLN A 75 -8.93 -32.56 -64.84
C GLN A 75 -7.65 -31.66 -64.87
N SER A 76 -6.68 -31.98 -64.00
CA SER A 76 -5.42 -31.28 -63.67
C SER A 76 -4.44 -30.88 -64.81
N CYS A 77 -3.76 -29.72 -64.66
CA CYS A 77 -2.28 -29.64 -64.49
C CYS A 77 -1.71 -28.23 -64.16
N SER A 78 -0.49 -28.24 -63.61
CA SER A 78 0.60 -27.21 -63.60
C SER A 78 0.44 -25.78 -63.02
N PHE A 79 1.32 -25.50 -62.03
CA PHE A 79 2.20 -24.33 -61.81
C PHE A 79 1.71 -22.86 -61.73
N ASP A 80 2.25 -22.19 -60.69
CA ASP A 80 2.75 -20.80 -60.58
C ASP A 80 1.86 -19.54 -60.68
N ASN A 81 2.37 -18.54 -59.95
CA ASN A 81 2.26 -17.08 -60.09
C ASN A 81 0.97 -16.32 -59.69
N THR A 82 1.20 -15.45 -58.70
CA THR A 82 0.85 -14.02 -58.63
C THR A 82 0.11 -13.36 -59.80
N ILE A 83 -0.89 -12.53 -59.47
CA ILE A 83 -1.18 -11.16 -59.98
C ILE A 83 -2.41 -10.64 -59.18
N SER A 84 -2.55 -9.43 -58.63
CA SER A 84 -2.11 -8.05 -58.94
C SER A 84 -3.23 -7.19 -59.61
N LEU A 85 -3.44 -5.99 -59.03
CA LEU A 85 -4.11 -4.78 -59.58
C LEU A 85 -5.63 -4.75 -59.92
N ALA A 86 -6.35 -3.89 -59.16
CA ALA A 86 -7.30 -2.86 -59.64
C ALA A 86 -8.64 -3.35 -60.31
N PRO A 87 -9.53 -2.48 -60.88
CA PRO A 87 -9.60 -0.99 -60.91
C PRO A 87 -11.01 -0.34 -60.67
N VAL A 88 -11.09 1.01 -60.76
CA VAL A 88 -12.25 1.92 -61.06
C VAL A 88 -13.52 1.94 -60.15
N SER A 89 -14.35 3.00 -60.09
CA SER A 89 -14.30 4.39 -60.64
C SER A 89 -15.21 5.40 -59.91
N SER A 90 -14.80 6.68 -59.93
CA SER A 90 -15.62 7.93 -60.08
C SER A 90 -16.90 8.16 -59.25
N ALA A 91 -16.87 9.21 -58.42
CA ALA A 91 -17.97 10.17 -58.23
C ALA A 91 -17.39 11.53 -57.79
N ASP A 92 -17.78 12.62 -58.45
CA ASP A 92 -17.08 13.90 -58.32
C ASP A 92 -17.39 14.70 -57.04
N LYS A 93 -16.32 15.13 -56.37
CA LYS A 93 -16.23 16.45 -55.74
C LYS A 93 -14.88 17.08 -56.12
N PRO A 94 -14.83 18.37 -56.47
CA PRO A 94 -13.60 19.00 -56.91
C PRO A 94 -12.59 19.08 -55.76
N LEU A 95 -11.30 18.97 -56.08
CA LEU A 95 -10.26 19.53 -55.23
C LEU A 95 -10.54 21.02 -54.98
N PRO A 96 -10.13 21.61 -53.84
CA PRO A 96 -10.07 23.06 -53.73
C PRO A 96 -9.25 23.59 -54.90
N THR A 97 -9.86 24.45 -55.72
CA THR A 97 -9.18 25.05 -56.87
C THR A 97 -7.99 25.85 -56.36
N LEU A 98 -6.78 25.54 -56.86
CA LEU A 98 -5.61 26.42 -56.74
C LEU A 98 -6.04 27.83 -57.15
N SER A 99 -6.14 28.74 -56.17
CA SER A 99 -6.69 30.06 -56.40
C SER A 99 -5.72 30.87 -57.25
N THR A 100 -6.02 30.99 -58.54
CA THR A 100 -5.23 31.78 -59.51
C THR A 100 -5.40 33.30 -59.34
N GLU A 101 -6.03 33.73 -58.25
CA GLU A 101 -6.06 35.13 -57.79
C GLU A 101 -5.00 35.32 -56.70
N ALA A 102 -4.19 36.36 -56.83
CA ALA A 102 -3.07 36.63 -55.93
C ALA A 102 -3.54 37.27 -54.61
N THR A 103 -3.99 36.43 -53.67
CA THR A 103 -4.17 36.84 -52.27
C THR A 103 -2.82 37.13 -51.62
N GLY A 104 -2.75 38.24 -50.88
CA GLY A 104 -1.50 38.67 -50.22
C GLY A 104 -1.15 37.82 -49.01
N ILE A 105 0.15 37.65 -48.73
CA ILE A 105 0.66 36.79 -47.63
C ILE A 105 0.11 37.19 -46.25
N SER A 106 -0.27 38.45 -46.06
CA SER A 106 -0.97 38.93 -44.85
C SER A 106 -2.33 38.26 -44.59
N GLY A 107 -2.84 37.43 -45.51
CA GLY A 107 -4.05 36.61 -45.35
C GLY A 107 -3.80 35.12 -45.04
N VAL A 108 -2.54 34.69 -44.85
CA VAL A 108 -2.22 33.25 -44.63
C VAL A 108 -2.37 32.82 -43.16
N PHE A 109 -2.11 33.73 -42.22
CA PHE A 109 -2.42 33.55 -40.79
C PHE A 109 -3.33 34.70 -40.36
N THR A 110 -4.64 34.47 -40.32
CA THR A 110 -5.67 35.48 -40.02
C THR A 110 -6.10 35.52 -38.56
N GLU A 111 -5.78 34.48 -37.79
CA GLU A 111 -6.17 34.33 -36.37
C GLU A 111 -4.96 33.84 -35.56
N ASP A 112 -4.88 34.26 -34.29
CA ASP A 112 -3.88 33.76 -33.34
C ASP A 112 -4.32 32.39 -32.80
N VAL A 113 -3.39 31.43 -32.80
CA VAL A 113 -3.66 30.03 -32.45
C VAL A 113 -3.31 29.80 -30.96
N PRO A 114 -4.17 29.14 -30.16
CA PRO A 114 -3.86 28.88 -28.75
C PRO A 114 -2.54 28.10 -28.62
N LYS A 115 -1.68 28.54 -27.69
CA LYS A 115 -0.31 28.02 -27.50
C LYS A 115 -0.25 26.48 -27.59
N PRO A 116 0.71 25.91 -28.34
CA PRO A 116 0.81 24.46 -28.52
C PRO A 116 1.01 23.76 -27.17
N ALA A 117 -0.06 23.11 -26.70
CA ALA A 117 -0.17 22.53 -25.37
C ALA A 117 -0.61 21.07 -25.47
N ILE A 118 0.05 20.20 -24.72
CA ILE A 118 -0.25 18.77 -24.68
C ILE A 118 -1.61 18.58 -23.96
N ARG A 119 -2.68 18.42 -24.74
CA ARG A 119 -4.00 18.00 -24.26
C ARG A 119 -4.11 16.48 -24.36
N THR A 120 -3.80 15.78 -23.28
CA THR A 120 -4.22 14.38 -23.10
C THR A 120 -5.67 14.36 -22.60
N GLU A 121 -6.52 13.53 -23.21
CA GLU A 121 -7.82 13.19 -22.60
C GLU A 121 -7.62 12.60 -21.19
N LEU A 122 -8.59 12.84 -20.30
CA LEU A 122 -8.47 12.57 -18.87
C LEU A 122 -9.07 11.21 -18.48
N PRO A 123 -8.26 10.18 -18.16
CA PRO A 123 -8.78 8.94 -17.62
C PRO A 123 -9.02 9.06 -16.10
N GLY A 124 -9.33 7.93 -15.45
CA GLY A 124 -9.58 7.85 -14.02
C GLY A 124 -8.35 8.15 -13.17
N LEU A 125 -8.56 8.43 -11.88
CA LEU A 125 -7.51 8.89 -10.96
C LEU A 125 -6.36 7.86 -10.81
N GLN A 126 -6.63 6.59 -11.07
CA GLN A 126 -5.63 5.50 -11.04
C GLN A 126 -4.82 5.38 -12.33
N ASP A 127 -5.39 5.80 -13.46
CA ASP A 127 -4.82 5.63 -14.80
C ASP A 127 -3.88 6.81 -15.18
N ARG A 128 -4.09 7.99 -14.58
CA ARG A 128 -3.40 9.29 -14.84
C ARG A 128 -1.88 9.31 -14.62
N ILE A 129 -1.27 8.19 -14.26
CA ILE A 129 0.17 8.07 -14.02
C ILE A 129 0.81 7.06 -15.00
N GLU A 130 0.04 6.33 -15.82
CA GLU A 130 0.58 5.30 -16.70
C GLU A 130 1.51 5.84 -17.81
N VAL A 131 1.38 7.12 -18.18
CA VAL A 131 2.19 7.76 -19.23
C VAL A 131 2.78 9.08 -18.75
N THR A 132 4.06 9.35 -19.06
CA THR A 132 4.79 10.54 -18.59
C THR A 132 4.15 11.87 -19.02
N GLN A 133 3.44 11.88 -20.14
CA GLN A 133 2.64 13.03 -20.59
C GLN A 133 1.52 13.40 -19.60
N GLN A 134 0.86 12.40 -18.99
CA GLN A 134 -0.19 12.61 -17.98
C GLN A 134 0.41 13.00 -16.63
N LEU A 135 1.59 12.46 -16.27
CA LEU A 135 2.33 12.87 -15.07
C LEU A 135 2.79 14.34 -15.16
N LEU A 136 3.25 14.78 -16.34
CA LEU A 136 3.51 16.19 -16.63
C LEU A 136 2.25 17.04 -16.45
N TYR A 137 1.14 16.64 -17.09
CA TYR A 137 -0.14 17.36 -17.00
C TYR A 137 -0.62 17.52 -15.55
N CYS A 138 -0.57 16.43 -14.77
CA CYS A 138 -0.96 16.41 -13.37
C CYS A 138 -0.09 17.32 -12.49
N ASN A 139 1.24 17.32 -12.65
CA ASN A 139 2.12 18.21 -11.90
C ASN A 139 1.97 19.68 -12.33
N ARG A 140 1.75 19.94 -13.62
CA ARG A 140 1.50 21.28 -14.15
C ARG A 140 0.22 21.89 -13.57
N LEU A 141 -0.89 21.15 -13.54
CA LEU A 141 -2.13 21.60 -12.89
C LEU A 141 -1.97 21.89 -11.39
N ILE A 142 -1.04 21.22 -10.70
CA ILE A 142 -0.73 21.52 -9.29
C ILE A 142 0.04 22.84 -9.15
N ILE A 143 0.99 23.12 -10.04
CA ILE A 143 1.76 24.37 -10.05
C ILE A 143 0.86 25.56 -10.47
N ASP A 144 0.14 25.43 -11.57
CA ASP A 144 -0.78 26.45 -12.08
C ASP A 144 -1.95 26.69 -11.08
N GLY A 145 -2.42 25.63 -10.41
CA GLY A 145 -3.37 25.73 -9.31
C GLY A 145 -2.83 26.45 -8.07
N GLN A 146 -1.56 26.23 -7.69
CA GLN A 146 -0.91 26.97 -6.60
C GLN A 146 -0.76 28.47 -6.94
N LEU A 147 -0.49 28.81 -8.21
CA LEU A 147 -0.49 30.21 -8.67
C LEU A 147 -1.89 30.85 -8.62
N MET A 148 -2.95 30.13 -8.98
CA MET A 148 -4.35 30.57 -8.83
C MET A 148 -4.73 30.86 -7.37
N PHE A 149 -4.26 30.05 -6.40
CA PHE A 149 -4.50 30.33 -4.98
C PHE A 149 -3.68 31.51 -4.44
N LEU A 150 -2.54 31.84 -5.05
CA LEU A 150 -1.71 32.98 -4.66
C LEU A 150 -2.22 34.31 -5.24
N SER A 151 -2.77 34.32 -6.46
CA SER A 151 -3.33 35.53 -7.08
C SER A 151 -4.57 36.06 -6.34
N ALA A 152 -5.33 35.18 -5.68
CA ALA A 152 -6.45 35.54 -4.80
C ALA A 152 -6.03 36.13 -3.42
N GLY A 153 -4.72 36.25 -3.14
CA GLY A 153 -4.18 36.42 -1.79
C GLY A 153 -3.64 37.79 -1.38
N SER A 154 -3.98 38.90 -2.06
CA SER A 154 -3.32 40.21 -1.88
C SER A 154 -4.01 41.21 -0.91
N ALA A 155 -4.54 40.73 0.22
CA ALA A 155 -5.21 41.57 1.23
C ALA A 155 -4.72 41.33 2.68
N ALA A 156 -3.42 41.54 2.93
CA ALA A 156 -2.83 41.35 4.26
C ALA A 156 -3.28 42.43 5.28
N LYS A 157 -4.22 42.10 6.17
CA LYS A 157 -4.45 42.81 7.44
C LYS A 157 -4.16 41.90 8.63
N ARG A 158 -3.57 42.49 9.68
CA ARG A 158 -3.29 41.80 10.96
C ARG A 158 -4.57 41.68 11.82
N PRO A 159 -4.64 40.69 12.73
CA PRO A 159 -5.87 40.38 13.45
C PRO A 159 -6.14 41.32 14.64
N SER A 160 -7.42 41.57 14.88
CA SER A 160 -7.95 42.04 16.17
C SER A 160 -9.42 41.61 16.31
N ASP A 161 -9.69 40.93 17.41
CA ASP A 161 -10.99 40.78 18.08
C ASP A 161 -12.11 39.89 17.49
N VAL A 162 -12.92 39.42 18.43
CA VAL A 162 -13.90 38.31 18.47
C VAL A 162 -15.00 38.81 19.43
N PRO A 163 -16.31 38.47 19.34
CA PRO A 163 -16.92 37.27 18.74
C PRO A 163 -18.18 37.52 17.86
N ALA A 164 -18.87 36.42 17.50
CA ALA A 164 -20.31 36.18 17.77
C ALA A 164 -21.29 36.00 16.58
N ILE A 165 -21.81 34.76 16.51
CA ILE A 165 -23.24 34.38 16.46
C ILE A 165 -23.98 34.24 15.10
N GLU A 166 -24.78 33.16 15.08
CA GLU A 166 -25.96 32.80 14.28
C GLU A 166 -25.87 32.12 12.89
N GLU A 167 -27.00 31.45 12.61
CA GLU A 167 -27.21 30.40 11.61
C GLU A 167 -28.08 30.92 10.44
N ALA A 168 -28.66 29.99 9.66
CA ALA A 168 -29.65 30.21 8.60
C ALA A 168 -29.13 30.90 7.31
N SER A 169 -29.71 30.69 6.13
CA SER A 169 -30.54 29.57 5.63
C SER A 169 -30.65 29.65 4.10
N ALA A 170 -30.92 28.50 3.49
CA ALA A 170 -31.46 28.24 2.15
C ALA A 170 -31.98 29.38 1.23
N THR A 171 -31.92 29.04 -0.08
CA THR A 171 -32.88 29.34 -1.19
C THR A 171 -32.78 30.60 -2.07
N THR A 172 -33.22 30.37 -3.32
CA THR A 172 -33.68 31.29 -4.40
C THR A 172 -32.69 32.22 -5.10
N ASP A 173 -32.28 31.77 -6.30
CA ASP A 173 -32.54 32.39 -7.61
C ASP A 173 -32.29 33.89 -7.86
N THR A 174 -31.47 34.18 -8.87
CA THR A 174 -31.78 35.16 -9.91
C THR A 174 -30.99 34.87 -11.20
N GLN A 175 -31.47 35.34 -12.35
CA GLN A 175 -30.86 35.11 -13.67
C GLN A 175 -30.01 36.31 -14.16
N GLU A 176 -29.34 36.10 -15.29
CA GLU A 176 -28.84 37.12 -16.25
C GLU A 176 -27.73 38.10 -15.81
N SER A 177 -26.57 37.95 -16.46
CA SER A 177 -26.10 38.97 -17.41
C SER A 177 -25.03 38.40 -18.34
N ASP A 178 -25.19 38.56 -19.66
CA ASP A 178 -24.12 38.27 -20.62
C ASP A 178 -22.92 39.20 -20.42
N ASN A 179 -21.70 38.65 -20.52
CA ASN A 179 -20.49 39.44 -20.75
C ASN A 179 -19.46 38.59 -21.52
N ASN A 180 -19.38 38.81 -22.83
CA ASN A 180 -18.35 38.21 -23.68
C ASN A 180 -17.03 38.96 -23.53
N GLY A 181 -16.01 38.32 -22.97
CA GLY A 181 -14.66 38.85 -22.92
C GLY A 181 -13.67 37.87 -22.31
N LEU A 182 -12.68 37.46 -23.10
CA LEU A 182 -11.60 36.50 -22.74
C LEU A 182 -12.09 35.09 -22.37
N GLN A 183 -11.87 34.13 -23.28
CA GLN A 183 -11.86 32.72 -22.89
C GLN A 183 -10.58 32.42 -22.11
N GLU A 184 -10.63 32.56 -20.79
CA GLU A 184 -9.73 31.80 -19.93
C GLU A 184 -9.84 30.31 -20.27
N GLN A 185 -8.73 29.57 -20.13
CA GLN A 185 -8.71 28.14 -20.44
C GLN A 185 -9.75 27.44 -19.57
N LYS A 186 -10.82 26.91 -20.20
CA LYS A 186 -11.91 26.21 -19.50
C LYS A 186 -11.43 24.88 -18.95
N VAL A 187 -10.77 24.94 -17.80
CA VAL A 187 -10.54 23.80 -16.90
C VAL A 187 -11.89 23.19 -16.59
N ASP A 188 -12.04 21.89 -16.81
CA ASP A 188 -13.31 21.19 -16.68
C ASP A 188 -13.82 21.18 -15.21
N GLU A 189 -15.10 20.89 -15.00
CA GLU A 189 -15.62 20.65 -13.66
C GLU A 189 -14.96 19.42 -13.00
N ALA A 190 -14.70 18.33 -13.74
CA ALA A 190 -13.98 17.18 -13.20
C ALA A 190 -12.53 17.52 -12.83
N GLU A 191 -11.87 18.39 -13.60
CA GLU A 191 -10.53 18.90 -13.29
C GLU A 191 -10.54 19.80 -12.05
N ARG A 192 -11.44 20.78 -11.96
CA ARG A 192 -11.55 21.68 -10.80
C ARG A 192 -11.86 20.91 -9.51
N ASN A 193 -12.69 19.88 -9.58
CA ASN A 193 -12.98 19.01 -8.43
C ASN A 193 -11.78 18.11 -8.06
N TRP A 194 -10.99 17.65 -9.04
CA TRP A 194 -9.73 16.93 -8.80
C TRP A 194 -8.63 17.82 -8.20
N ILE A 195 -8.45 19.05 -8.69
CA ILE A 195 -7.50 20.04 -8.15
C ILE A 195 -7.88 20.38 -6.70
N LYS A 196 -9.16 20.57 -6.39
CA LYS A 196 -9.62 20.75 -5.00
C LYS A 196 -9.31 19.53 -4.12
N ALA A 197 -9.58 18.32 -4.61
CA ALA A 197 -9.33 17.08 -3.86
C ALA A 197 -7.83 16.84 -3.57
N ILE A 198 -6.95 17.12 -4.54
CA ILE A 198 -5.48 17.04 -4.34
C ILE A 198 -4.96 18.24 -3.55
N GLY A 199 -5.55 19.42 -3.66
CA GLY A 199 -5.27 20.58 -2.82
C GLY A 199 -5.42 20.27 -1.33
N LEU A 200 -6.43 19.45 -0.98
CA LEU A 200 -6.68 18.94 0.37
C LEU A 200 -5.80 17.73 0.76
N ASN A 201 -5.03 17.14 -0.16
CA ASN A 201 -4.22 15.94 0.06
C ASN A 201 -2.72 16.17 -0.25
N PRO A 202 -1.94 16.72 0.71
CA PRO A 202 -0.52 17.00 0.50
C PRO A 202 0.32 15.74 0.22
N ILE A 203 -0.13 14.55 0.64
CA ILE A 203 0.60 13.29 0.38
C ILE A 203 0.51 12.91 -1.10
N GLN A 204 -0.59 13.22 -1.79
CA GLN A 204 -0.72 13.01 -3.23
C GLN A 204 0.10 14.02 -4.04
N GLN A 205 0.17 15.28 -3.60
CA GLN A 205 1.07 16.28 -4.20
C GLN A 205 2.54 15.84 -4.07
N GLU A 206 2.96 15.44 -2.87
CA GLU A 206 4.30 14.94 -2.59
C GLU A 206 4.63 13.68 -3.38
N HIS A 207 3.67 12.75 -3.55
CA HIS A 207 3.87 11.56 -4.38
C HIS A 207 4.05 11.89 -5.87
N LEU A 208 3.26 12.82 -6.43
CA LEU A 208 3.39 13.24 -7.83
C LEU A 208 4.73 13.94 -8.11
N ARG A 209 5.22 14.77 -7.17
CA ARG A 209 6.57 15.36 -7.23
C ARG A 209 7.67 14.31 -7.07
N TRP A 210 7.51 13.38 -6.12
CA TRP A 210 8.44 12.27 -5.89
C TRP A 210 8.58 11.35 -7.11
N LEU A 211 7.50 11.05 -7.82
CA LEU A 211 7.54 10.27 -9.06
C LEU A 211 8.42 10.95 -10.12
N VAL A 212 8.21 12.25 -10.34
CA VAL A 212 9.02 13.05 -11.28
C VAL A 212 10.50 13.08 -10.83
N ALA A 213 10.76 13.30 -9.54
CA ALA A 213 12.11 13.27 -8.98
C ALA A 213 12.81 11.91 -9.19
N LYS A 214 12.10 10.80 -8.98
CA LYS A 214 12.64 9.45 -9.20
C LYS A 214 12.85 9.11 -10.66
N VAL A 215 12.08 9.67 -11.59
CA VAL A 215 12.36 9.52 -13.04
C VAL A 215 13.70 10.17 -13.40
N VAL A 216 14.01 11.34 -12.83
CA VAL A 216 15.34 11.96 -12.98
C VAL A 216 16.43 11.12 -12.30
N GLU A 217 16.23 10.65 -11.07
CA GLU A 217 17.24 9.82 -10.39
C GLU A 217 17.56 8.51 -11.14
N GLU A 218 16.57 7.83 -11.72
CA GLU A 218 16.81 6.60 -12.49
C GLU A 218 17.50 6.90 -13.83
N PHE A 219 17.25 8.06 -14.46
CA PHE A 219 18.00 8.51 -15.64
C PHE A 219 19.47 8.86 -15.32
N VAL A 220 19.73 9.45 -14.15
CA VAL A 220 21.10 9.74 -13.67
C VAL A 220 21.91 8.44 -13.44
N LYS A 221 21.24 7.31 -13.15
CA LYS A 221 21.85 5.98 -12.96
C LYS A 221 21.91 5.12 -14.23
N ASP A 222 21.29 5.55 -15.33
CA ASP A 222 21.18 4.76 -16.56
C ASP A 222 22.39 5.07 -17.48
N ASP A 223 23.44 4.24 -17.42
CA ASP A 223 24.69 4.43 -18.16
C ASP A 223 24.49 4.57 -19.69
N LEU A 224 23.40 4.00 -20.22
CA LEU A 224 23.15 3.85 -21.66
C LEU A 224 22.18 4.89 -22.24
N LYS A 225 21.57 5.76 -21.42
CA LYS A 225 20.79 6.98 -21.76
C LYS A 225 20.10 6.95 -23.14
N GLY A 226 19.30 5.92 -23.42
CA GLY A 226 18.67 5.75 -24.74
C GLY A 226 17.73 6.90 -25.12
N SER A 227 17.53 7.11 -26.42
CA SER A 227 16.76 8.26 -26.97
C SER A 227 15.36 8.44 -26.36
N ALA A 228 14.64 7.34 -26.11
CA ALA A 228 13.34 7.38 -25.43
C ALA A 228 13.43 7.89 -23.98
N ALA A 229 14.50 7.54 -23.25
CA ALA A 229 14.74 8.01 -21.89
C ALA A 229 15.14 9.50 -21.87
N ILE A 230 15.95 9.96 -22.85
CA ILE A 230 16.24 11.38 -23.05
C ILE A 230 14.94 12.17 -23.27
N ALA A 231 14.11 11.75 -24.22
CA ALA A 231 12.83 12.43 -24.52
C ALA A 231 11.86 12.41 -23.33
N GLU A 232 11.82 11.33 -22.55
CA GLU A 232 10.98 11.20 -21.35
C GLU A 232 11.34 12.23 -20.26
N VAL A 233 12.64 12.46 -20.01
CA VAL A 233 13.07 13.37 -18.93
C VAL A 233 13.12 14.83 -19.38
N VAL A 234 13.49 15.12 -20.63
CA VAL A 234 13.49 16.50 -21.17
C VAL A 234 12.09 17.13 -21.08
N ILE A 235 11.04 16.34 -21.29
CA ILE A 235 9.63 16.78 -21.19
C ILE A 235 9.18 17.07 -19.75
N LEU A 236 9.78 16.42 -18.75
CA LEU A 236 9.51 16.71 -17.33
C LEU A 236 10.20 17.98 -16.84
N GLY A 237 11.22 18.49 -17.56
CA GLY A 237 12.01 19.67 -17.19
C GLY A 237 11.21 20.86 -16.62
N PRO A 238 10.12 21.32 -17.27
CA PRO A 238 9.34 22.48 -16.82
C PRO A 238 8.55 22.30 -15.51
N VAL A 239 8.44 21.07 -14.97
CA VAL A 239 7.77 20.78 -13.69
C VAL A 239 8.72 20.26 -12.60
N LEU A 240 10.03 20.35 -12.82
CA LEU A 240 11.04 20.00 -11.82
C LEU A 240 11.19 21.10 -10.77
N GLU A 241 11.55 20.70 -9.55
CA GLU A 241 12.09 21.62 -8.54
C GLU A 241 13.57 21.92 -8.87
N ARG A 242 14.03 23.15 -8.58
CA ARG A 242 15.33 23.69 -9.06
C ARG A 242 16.51 22.74 -8.89
N ASP A 243 16.66 22.15 -7.71
CA ASP A 243 17.82 21.29 -7.39
C ASP A 243 17.83 20.01 -8.24
N ILE A 244 16.66 19.44 -8.51
CA ILE A 244 16.49 18.26 -9.37
C ILE A 244 16.74 18.64 -10.84
N TYR A 245 16.23 19.79 -11.28
CA TYR A 245 16.49 20.35 -12.61
C TYR A 245 18.00 20.58 -12.84
N ARG A 246 18.73 21.10 -11.85
CA ARG A 246 20.18 21.31 -11.97
C ARG A 246 20.98 20.02 -11.88
N SER A 247 20.55 19.05 -11.08
CA SER A 247 21.11 17.69 -11.10
C SER A 247 20.89 16.99 -12.45
N LEU A 248 19.81 17.31 -13.17
CA LEU A 248 19.57 16.85 -14.53
C LEU A 248 20.47 17.56 -15.54
N LEU A 249 20.51 18.90 -15.52
CA LEU A 249 21.29 19.71 -16.46
C LEU A 249 22.78 19.38 -16.39
N SER A 250 23.35 19.34 -15.19
CA SER A 250 24.75 18.92 -14.97
C SER A 250 25.04 17.48 -15.44
N CYS A 251 24.06 16.58 -15.36
CA CYS A 251 24.15 15.20 -15.86
C CYS A 251 24.08 15.10 -17.40
N PHE A 252 23.50 16.10 -18.08
CA PHE A 252 23.62 16.29 -19.52
C PHE A 252 24.98 16.89 -19.90
N ILE A 253 25.40 17.98 -19.24
CA ILE A 253 26.69 18.65 -19.48
C ILE A 253 27.86 17.66 -19.32
N ALA A 254 27.95 16.98 -18.17
CA ALA A 254 29.03 16.03 -17.89
C ALA A 254 29.07 14.83 -18.85
N LYS A 255 27.92 14.41 -19.40
CA LYS A 255 27.87 13.35 -20.43
C LYS A 255 28.37 13.88 -21.78
N PHE A 256 27.96 15.10 -22.15
CA PHE A 256 28.41 15.80 -23.36
C PHE A 256 29.88 16.22 -23.30
N GLU A 257 30.49 16.33 -22.11
CA GLU A 257 31.94 16.45 -21.91
C GLU A 257 32.67 15.12 -22.18
N GLN A 258 32.10 13.99 -21.74
CA GLN A 258 32.77 12.68 -21.75
C GLN A 258 32.71 11.92 -23.09
N ASP A 259 31.60 12.02 -23.83
CA ASP A 259 31.40 11.16 -25.01
C ASP A 259 32.30 11.54 -26.19
N THR A 260 33.06 10.61 -26.76
CA THR A 260 34.02 10.92 -27.85
C THR A 260 33.37 11.19 -29.21
N ILE A 261 32.06 10.95 -29.35
CA ILE A 261 31.28 11.10 -30.59
C ILE A 261 30.14 12.10 -30.33
N LEU A 262 29.74 12.87 -31.35
CA LEU A 262 28.62 13.79 -31.25
C LEU A 262 27.28 13.02 -31.26
N ASP A 263 26.60 12.97 -30.12
CA ASP A 263 25.21 12.52 -30.04
C ASP A 263 24.25 13.69 -30.32
N VAL A 264 23.55 13.64 -31.45
CA VAL A 264 22.58 14.68 -31.87
C VAL A 264 21.31 14.65 -31.01
N VAL A 265 20.92 13.50 -30.46
CA VAL A 265 19.75 13.38 -29.57
C VAL A 265 20.05 14.04 -28.22
N LEU A 266 21.25 13.80 -27.68
CA LEU A 266 21.69 14.43 -26.43
C LEU A 266 21.93 15.94 -26.60
N LEU A 267 22.46 16.36 -27.77
CA LEU A 267 22.58 17.77 -28.16
C LEU A 267 21.22 18.49 -28.23
N GLN A 268 20.21 17.86 -28.84
CA GLN A 268 18.85 18.43 -28.88
C GLN A 268 18.20 18.45 -27.49
N GLY A 269 18.43 17.42 -26.67
CA GLY A 269 17.91 17.34 -25.30
C GLY A 269 18.43 18.46 -24.38
N ILE A 270 19.74 18.74 -24.38
CA ILE A 270 20.31 19.82 -23.56
C ILE A 270 19.82 21.20 -24.02
N VAL A 271 19.73 21.44 -25.34
CA VAL A 271 19.19 22.69 -25.89
C VAL A 271 17.71 22.87 -25.51
N GLN A 272 16.89 21.80 -25.55
CA GLN A 272 15.49 21.87 -25.12
C GLN A 272 15.33 22.10 -23.61
N LEU A 273 16.19 21.53 -22.76
CA LEU A 273 16.19 21.81 -21.33
C LEU A 273 16.48 23.29 -21.05
N ILE A 274 17.48 23.85 -21.73
CA ILE A 274 17.88 25.26 -21.59
C ILE A 274 16.82 26.22 -22.16
N GLU A 275 16.25 25.92 -23.34
CA GLU A 275 15.12 26.68 -23.92
C GLU A 275 13.85 26.65 -23.03
N GLY A 276 13.65 25.56 -22.28
CA GLY A 276 12.48 25.28 -21.44
C GLY A 276 12.67 25.57 -19.95
N ALA A 277 13.76 26.21 -19.55
CA ALA A 277 14.07 26.50 -18.15
C ALA A 277 13.06 27.50 -17.52
N SER A 278 12.70 27.27 -16.26
CA SER A 278 11.97 28.28 -15.48
C SER A 278 12.87 29.48 -15.12
N PRO A 279 12.34 30.70 -14.97
CA PRO A 279 13.13 31.87 -14.60
C PRO A 279 13.91 31.65 -13.30
N GLY A 280 15.24 31.85 -13.34
CA GLY A 280 16.13 31.65 -12.19
C GLY A 280 16.55 30.20 -11.91
N TYR A 281 16.28 29.26 -12.82
CA TYR A 281 16.80 27.87 -12.73
C TYR A 281 18.20 27.71 -13.34
N LEU A 282 18.48 28.46 -14.42
CA LEU A 282 19.80 28.56 -15.03
C LEU A 282 20.67 29.50 -14.22
N GLU A 283 21.96 29.16 -14.08
CA GLU A 283 23.00 30.08 -13.62
C GLU A 283 24.01 30.32 -14.76
N ASP A 284 24.70 31.45 -14.68
CA ASP A 284 25.57 31.92 -15.76
C ASP A 284 26.71 30.92 -16.06
N ASP A 285 27.26 30.25 -15.04
CA ASP A 285 28.23 29.16 -15.16
C ASP A 285 27.71 27.95 -15.97
N ASP A 286 26.45 27.54 -15.78
CA ASP A 286 25.85 26.42 -16.54
C ASP A 286 25.80 26.74 -18.05
N LEU A 287 25.54 28.01 -18.40
CA LEU A 287 25.46 28.49 -19.78
C LEU A 287 26.86 28.67 -20.41
N VAL A 288 27.79 29.31 -19.69
CA VAL A 288 29.19 29.47 -20.12
C VAL A 288 29.85 28.10 -20.32
N ARG A 289 29.68 27.18 -19.39
CA ARG A 289 30.21 25.81 -19.49
C ARG A 289 29.63 25.05 -20.69
N THR A 290 28.32 25.16 -20.92
CA THR A 290 27.69 24.54 -22.10
C THR A 290 28.25 25.14 -23.41
N LEU A 291 28.45 26.46 -23.46
CA LEU A 291 29.04 27.15 -24.62
C LEU A 291 30.50 26.70 -24.86
N ALA A 292 31.29 26.60 -23.80
CA ALA A 292 32.69 26.18 -23.85
C ALA A 292 32.88 24.77 -24.42
N VAL A 293 31.98 23.83 -24.07
CA VAL A 293 31.97 22.46 -24.62
C VAL A 293 31.50 22.45 -26.07
N LEU A 294 30.42 23.17 -26.41
CA LEU A 294 29.95 23.28 -27.81
C LEU A 294 31.04 23.86 -28.73
N ARG A 295 31.76 24.89 -28.27
CA ARG A 295 32.93 25.47 -28.95
C ARG A 295 34.03 24.43 -29.16
N GLN A 296 34.40 23.68 -28.11
CA GLN A 296 35.42 22.63 -28.21
C GLN A 296 35.04 21.55 -29.23
N ARG A 297 33.75 21.17 -29.32
CA ARG A 297 33.24 20.26 -30.35
C ARG A 297 33.39 20.87 -31.74
N LEU A 298 32.99 22.13 -31.93
CA LEU A 298 33.11 22.86 -33.20
C LEU A 298 34.57 22.96 -33.70
N GLN A 299 35.52 23.16 -32.77
CA GLN A 299 36.95 23.17 -33.06
C GLN A 299 37.51 21.78 -33.40
N GLY A 300 37.03 20.71 -32.77
CA GLY A 300 37.42 19.34 -33.10
C GLY A 300 36.95 18.86 -34.48
N THR A 301 35.92 19.50 -35.06
CA THR A 301 35.22 19.04 -36.27
C THR A 301 35.87 19.43 -37.61
N HIS A 302 37.18 19.24 -37.78
CA HIS A 302 37.84 19.60 -39.05
C HIS A 302 37.53 18.67 -40.27
N LYS A 303 36.94 17.47 -40.11
CA LYS A 303 36.54 16.56 -41.24
C LYS A 303 35.25 15.67 -41.08
N PRO A 304 34.18 16.03 -40.35
CA PRO A 304 32.91 15.28 -40.37
C PRO A 304 32.02 15.64 -41.58
N PRO A 305 30.88 14.95 -41.81
CA PRO A 305 29.83 15.43 -42.72
C PRO A 305 29.22 16.77 -42.24
N SER A 306 28.75 17.58 -43.18
CA SER A 306 28.27 18.96 -42.91
C SER A 306 27.08 19.02 -41.95
N GLU A 307 26.24 17.99 -41.90
CA GLU A 307 25.09 17.93 -40.99
C GLU A 307 25.48 18.02 -39.51
N HIS A 308 26.61 17.43 -39.08
CA HIS A 308 27.07 17.55 -37.70
C HIS A 308 27.51 18.99 -37.35
N VAL A 309 28.18 19.67 -38.28
CA VAL A 309 28.60 21.08 -38.13
C VAL A 309 27.37 21.99 -38.09
N PHE A 310 26.36 21.70 -38.92
CA PHE A 310 25.09 22.41 -38.94
C PHE A 310 24.29 22.26 -37.63
N GLN A 311 24.12 21.03 -37.11
CA GLN A 311 23.43 20.79 -35.84
C GLN A 311 24.17 21.45 -34.65
N LEU A 312 25.51 21.39 -34.62
CA LEU A 312 26.32 22.13 -33.62
C LEU A 312 26.12 23.66 -33.74
N THR A 313 26.11 24.20 -34.96
CA THR A 313 25.92 25.65 -35.18
C THR A 313 24.51 26.11 -34.78
N ILE A 314 23.48 25.29 -35.02
CA ILE A 314 22.12 25.56 -34.52
C ILE A 314 22.06 25.53 -32.99
N ALA A 315 22.71 24.56 -32.35
CA ALA A 315 22.77 24.49 -30.89
C ALA A 315 23.48 25.71 -30.27
N VAL A 316 24.59 26.16 -30.87
CA VAL A 316 25.27 27.42 -30.50
C VAL A 316 24.35 28.62 -30.69
N SER A 317 23.73 28.79 -31.87
CA SER A 317 22.80 29.89 -32.14
C SER A 317 21.65 29.98 -31.12
N ARG A 318 21.09 28.83 -30.71
CA ARG A 318 20.00 28.77 -29.72
C ARG A 318 20.48 29.01 -28.29
N LEU A 319 21.67 28.55 -27.94
CA LEU A 319 22.27 28.88 -26.64
C LEU A 319 22.55 30.38 -26.54
N LEU A 320 23.10 30.99 -27.59
CA LEU A 320 23.32 32.44 -27.67
C LEU A 320 21.99 33.21 -27.58
N ASP A 321 20.93 32.78 -28.28
CA ASP A 321 19.59 33.37 -28.13
C ASP A 321 19.09 33.31 -26.66
N VAL A 322 19.36 32.24 -25.92
CA VAL A 322 19.01 32.14 -24.50
C VAL A 322 19.89 33.05 -23.62
N MET A 323 21.20 33.14 -23.89
CA MET A 323 22.12 34.03 -23.16
C MET A 323 21.74 35.52 -23.32
N VAL A 324 21.38 35.94 -24.55
CA VAL A 324 20.87 37.29 -24.85
C VAL A 324 19.56 37.58 -24.10
N ASN A 325 18.65 36.61 -24.00
CA ASN A 325 17.38 36.78 -23.30
C ASN A 325 17.52 36.76 -21.76
N SER A 326 18.43 35.97 -21.21
CA SER A 326 18.67 35.84 -19.77
C SER A 326 19.55 36.95 -19.18
N LYS A 327 20.37 37.62 -20.01
CA LYS A 327 21.34 38.66 -19.63
C LYS A 327 22.43 38.13 -18.70
N VAL A 328 23.01 37.01 -19.10
CA VAL A 328 24.22 36.40 -18.51
C VAL A 328 25.30 37.47 -18.28
N LYS A 329 25.98 37.38 -17.13
CA LYS A 329 27.16 38.18 -16.81
C LYS A 329 28.40 37.30 -16.73
N ASP A 330 29.55 37.94 -16.57
CA ASP A 330 30.84 37.29 -16.28
C ASP A 330 31.31 36.28 -17.35
N VAL A 331 30.91 36.45 -18.63
CA VAL A 331 31.44 35.64 -19.75
C VAL A 331 32.84 36.14 -20.11
N ASN A 332 33.85 35.28 -19.97
CA ASN A 332 35.24 35.71 -20.08
C ASN A 332 35.62 35.97 -21.55
N SER A 333 35.76 37.25 -21.92
CA SER A 333 35.90 37.67 -23.33
C SER A 333 37.16 37.13 -24.01
N SER A 334 38.25 36.90 -23.26
CA SER A 334 39.50 36.30 -23.74
C SER A 334 39.37 34.81 -24.06
N ASP A 335 38.60 34.08 -23.25
CA ASP A 335 38.66 32.62 -23.20
C ASP A 335 37.52 31.99 -24.00
N ASP A 336 36.31 32.56 -23.93
CA ASP A 336 35.11 31.99 -24.55
C ASP A 336 34.67 32.73 -25.82
N HIS A 337 34.53 34.05 -25.78
CA HIS A 337 34.04 34.81 -26.95
C HIS A 337 35.02 34.80 -28.13
N GLN A 338 36.30 35.18 -27.94
CA GLN A 338 37.24 35.27 -29.07
C GLN A 338 37.47 33.91 -29.77
N PRO A 339 37.69 32.77 -29.08
CA PRO A 339 37.92 31.50 -29.75
C PRO A 339 36.66 30.90 -30.40
N LEU A 340 35.46 31.21 -29.90
CA LEU A 340 34.20 30.89 -30.59
C LEU A 340 34.04 31.68 -31.88
N ILE A 341 34.27 33.00 -31.84
CA ILE A 341 34.20 33.87 -33.01
C ILE A 341 35.22 33.45 -34.08
N ALA A 342 36.44 33.08 -33.69
CA ALA A 342 37.43 32.52 -34.61
C ALA A 342 36.92 31.26 -35.34
N SER A 343 36.38 30.29 -34.58
CA SER A 343 35.87 29.03 -35.13
C SER A 343 34.66 29.23 -36.05
N LEU A 344 33.80 30.22 -35.76
CA LEU A 344 32.70 30.61 -36.64
C LEU A 344 33.21 31.34 -37.90
N MET A 345 34.25 32.16 -37.79
CA MET A 345 34.85 32.82 -38.96
C MET A 345 35.51 31.83 -39.94
N GLU A 346 36.13 30.75 -39.44
CA GLU A 346 36.62 29.65 -40.30
C GLU A 346 35.52 28.98 -41.14
N LEU A 347 34.28 28.92 -40.60
CA LEU A 347 33.12 28.34 -41.29
C LEU A 347 32.38 29.33 -42.20
N LYS A 348 32.70 30.63 -42.13
CA LYS A 348 31.97 31.70 -42.82
C LYS A 348 32.12 31.67 -44.34
N ASP A 349 33.25 31.21 -44.86
CA ASP A 349 33.53 31.13 -46.30
C ASP A 349 33.25 29.74 -46.89
N ASN A 350 32.43 28.94 -46.21
CA ASN A 350 31.90 27.69 -46.73
C ASN A 350 31.03 27.94 -47.98
N ALA A 351 31.07 26.99 -48.93
CA ALA A 351 30.26 27.02 -50.14
C ALA A 351 28.77 26.73 -49.89
N ASP A 352 28.42 26.16 -48.73
CA ASP A 352 27.04 25.89 -48.34
C ASP A 352 26.30 27.18 -47.93
N PRO A 353 25.23 27.58 -48.65
CA PRO A 353 24.54 28.85 -48.42
C PRO A 353 23.69 28.88 -47.14
N ILE A 354 23.38 27.72 -46.56
CA ILE A 354 22.46 27.53 -45.43
C ILE A 354 23.26 27.41 -44.13
N LEU A 355 24.36 26.65 -44.14
CA LEU A 355 25.34 26.63 -43.05
C LEU A 355 25.98 28.02 -42.87
N LYS A 356 26.32 28.72 -43.98
CA LYS A 356 26.80 30.10 -43.93
C LYS A 356 25.80 31.04 -43.23
N PHE A 357 24.50 30.88 -43.48
CA PHE A 357 23.47 31.63 -42.77
C PHE A 357 23.44 31.32 -41.26
N GLN A 358 23.55 30.05 -40.83
CA GLN A 358 23.60 29.71 -39.39
C GLN A 358 24.85 30.30 -38.71
N VAL A 359 25.99 30.32 -39.41
CA VAL A 359 27.24 30.94 -38.94
C VAL A 359 27.07 32.46 -38.82
N GLU A 360 26.47 33.12 -39.82
CA GLU A 360 26.14 34.55 -39.76
C GLU A 360 25.12 34.87 -38.65
N TYR A 361 24.17 33.95 -38.36
CA TYR A 361 23.23 34.06 -37.25
C TYR A 361 23.93 33.99 -35.89
N ALA A 362 24.78 32.98 -35.66
CA ALA A 362 25.55 32.85 -34.42
C ALA A 362 26.51 34.04 -34.20
N LEU A 363 27.17 34.50 -35.27
CA LEU A 363 28.02 35.69 -35.24
C LEU A 363 27.23 36.97 -34.91
N GLN A 364 25.97 37.10 -35.34
CA GLN A 364 25.10 38.20 -34.91
C GLN A 364 24.65 38.04 -33.45
N ALA A 365 24.14 36.87 -33.04
CA ALA A 365 23.66 36.64 -31.69
C ALA A 365 24.74 36.92 -30.62
N SER A 366 25.99 36.51 -30.88
CA SER A 366 27.12 36.77 -29.99
C SER A 366 27.47 38.25 -29.77
N GLN A 367 27.00 39.17 -30.64
CA GLN A 367 27.22 40.62 -30.52
C GLN A 367 26.18 41.32 -29.61
N TYR A 368 25.12 40.63 -29.22
CA TYR A 368 24.07 41.15 -28.33
C TYR A 368 24.18 40.60 -26.90
N ILE A 369 25.19 39.79 -26.60
CA ILE A 369 25.57 39.40 -25.24
C ILE A 369 26.38 40.56 -24.63
N PRO A 370 26.09 40.99 -23.39
CA PRO A 370 26.79 42.11 -22.76
C PRO A 370 28.18 41.69 -22.24
N ASP A 371 29.23 42.04 -22.97
CA ASP A 371 30.60 42.15 -22.42
C ASP A 371 30.63 43.19 -21.26
N ASP A 372 31.67 43.12 -20.40
CA ASP A 372 32.00 44.16 -19.40
C ASP A 372 32.44 45.52 -20.02
N GLU A 373 32.44 45.66 -21.35
CA GLU A 373 32.65 46.96 -21.99
C GLU A 373 31.49 47.93 -21.71
N SER A 374 31.81 49.22 -21.54
CA SER A 374 30.76 50.23 -21.50
C SER A 374 30.03 50.26 -22.84
N THR A 375 28.69 50.41 -22.82
CA THR A 375 27.83 50.40 -24.02
C THR A 375 28.19 51.46 -25.08
N LEU A 376 29.07 52.41 -24.75
CA LEU A 376 29.62 53.40 -25.66
C LEU A 376 30.79 52.83 -26.50
N GLN A 377 31.58 51.90 -25.97
CA GLN A 377 32.71 51.26 -26.68
C GLN A 377 32.24 50.33 -27.79
N ALA A 378 31.30 49.41 -27.50
CA ALA A 378 30.72 48.51 -28.49
C ALA A 378 30.08 49.28 -29.67
N VAL A 379 29.35 50.36 -29.37
CA VAL A 379 28.72 51.24 -30.38
C VAL A 379 29.77 51.98 -31.22
N LEU A 380 30.83 52.52 -30.59
CA LEU A 380 31.92 53.18 -31.33
C LEU A 380 32.69 52.20 -32.23
N ARG A 381 32.91 50.96 -31.78
CA ARG A 381 33.56 49.89 -32.56
C ARG A 381 32.76 49.51 -33.80
N PHE A 382 31.43 49.52 -33.72
CA PHE A 382 30.55 49.29 -34.88
C PHE A 382 30.38 50.50 -35.81
N ALA A 383 30.57 51.73 -35.31
CA ALA A 383 30.45 52.95 -36.11
C ALA A 383 31.71 53.31 -36.92
N GLY A 384 32.90 52.83 -36.52
CA GLY A 384 34.20 53.36 -36.96
C GLY A 384 35.02 52.44 -37.89
N GLY A 385 34.60 52.30 -39.14
CA GLY A 385 35.27 51.45 -40.13
C GLY A 385 36.35 52.11 -41.01
N PHE A 386 37.19 53.03 -40.51
CA PHE A 386 38.41 53.49 -41.21
C PHE A 386 39.48 54.09 -40.27
N THR A 387 40.66 54.39 -40.82
CA THR A 387 41.96 54.65 -40.15
C THR A 387 42.08 55.86 -39.20
N MET A 388 42.94 55.72 -38.19
CA MET A 388 43.50 56.80 -37.36
C MET A 388 44.33 57.83 -38.16
N ALA A 389 43.79 59.03 -38.42
CA ALA A 389 44.53 60.25 -38.75
C ALA A 389 43.62 61.51 -38.67
N ALA A 390 44.25 62.70 -38.58
CA ALA A 390 43.67 64.04 -38.72
C ALA A 390 42.57 64.44 -37.71
N LEU A 391 42.98 65.20 -36.67
CA LEU A 391 42.07 65.88 -35.73
C LEU A 391 42.40 67.39 -35.71
N GLU A 392 42.06 68.09 -36.79
CA GLU A 392 42.24 69.55 -36.91
C GLU A 392 41.23 70.14 -37.92
N GLY A 393 40.76 71.37 -37.68
CA GLY A 393 39.79 72.08 -38.53
C GLY A 393 38.35 72.01 -38.03
N ALA A 394 37.78 73.16 -37.67
CA ALA A 394 36.43 73.28 -37.10
C ALA A 394 35.43 73.93 -38.06
N SER A 395 34.15 73.54 -37.98
CA SER A 395 33.00 74.49 -37.94
C SER A 395 31.63 73.79 -37.89
N VAL A 396 30.75 74.30 -37.00
CA VAL A 396 29.26 74.42 -37.13
C VAL A 396 28.49 73.12 -37.48
N CYS A 397 27.56 72.62 -36.67
CA CYS A 397 26.53 73.37 -35.92
C CYS A 397 26.61 73.28 -34.40
N LYS A 398 26.14 74.33 -33.72
CA LYS A 398 25.75 74.29 -32.31
C LYS A 398 24.41 73.53 -32.18
N LEU A 399 24.35 72.55 -31.30
CA LEU A 399 23.11 72.09 -30.67
C LEU A 399 23.30 72.11 -29.15
N ASP A 400 22.22 72.40 -28.44
CA ASP A 400 22.25 72.84 -27.05
C ASP A 400 22.42 71.68 -26.05
N PRO A 401 23.52 71.62 -25.27
CA PRO A 401 23.77 70.54 -24.31
C PRO A 401 22.66 70.39 -23.26
N ALA A 402 22.01 71.48 -22.84
CA ALA A 402 20.97 71.43 -21.81
C ALA A 402 19.73 70.64 -22.28
N ASN A 403 19.37 70.79 -23.56
CA ASN A 403 18.23 70.09 -24.17
C ASN A 403 18.58 68.68 -24.69
N PHE A 404 19.87 68.41 -24.96
CA PHE A 404 20.38 67.06 -25.21
C PHE A 404 20.31 66.20 -23.93
N PHE A 405 20.70 66.74 -22.77
CA PHE A 405 20.68 66.00 -21.51
C PHE A 405 19.32 65.91 -20.82
N SER A 406 18.34 66.76 -21.15
CA SER A 406 16.96 66.61 -20.65
C SER A 406 16.25 65.42 -21.31
N SER A 407 16.37 65.28 -22.63
CA SER A 407 15.83 64.15 -23.39
C SER A 407 16.58 62.83 -23.14
N LEU A 408 17.87 62.89 -22.80
CA LEU A 408 18.59 61.73 -22.24
C LEU A 408 18.19 61.39 -20.80
N LYS A 409 17.46 62.23 -20.06
CA LYS A 409 17.08 61.95 -18.67
C LYS A 409 15.84 61.06 -18.57
N THR A 410 14.83 61.27 -19.43
CA THR A 410 13.74 60.32 -19.64
C THR A 410 14.28 59.00 -20.19
N LEU A 411 15.22 59.04 -21.14
CA LEU A 411 15.91 57.83 -21.58
C LEU A 411 16.75 57.18 -20.47
N ARG A 412 17.36 57.91 -19.52
CA ARG A 412 18.11 57.29 -18.41
C ARG A 412 17.23 56.54 -17.40
N GLN A 413 15.92 56.78 -17.38
CA GLN A 413 14.94 55.96 -16.66
C GLN A 413 14.39 54.78 -17.49
N ALA A 414 14.72 54.68 -18.79
CA ALA A 414 14.29 53.58 -19.68
C ALA A 414 15.45 52.73 -20.23
N ALA A 415 16.68 53.28 -20.29
CA ALA A 415 17.85 52.67 -20.93
C ALA A 415 18.69 51.80 -19.99
N GLY A 416 18.43 51.82 -18.68
CA GLY A 416 18.86 50.72 -17.81
C GLY A 416 18.11 49.42 -18.12
N HIS A 417 16.91 49.53 -18.68
CA HIS A 417 15.97 48.42 -18.87
C HIS A 417 15.31 48.45 -20.26
N ALA A 418 16.12 48.28 -21.32
CA ALA A 418 15.59 48.05 -22.69
C ALA A 418 14.58 46.88 -22.78
N HIS A 419 14.61 45.97 -21.81
CA HIS A 419 13.68 44.85 -21.65
C HIS A 419 12.39 45.22 -20.88
N GLU A 420 12.35 46.28 -20.07
CA GLU A 420 11.08 46.76 -19.49
C GLU A 420 10.24 47.49 -20.53
N ALA A 421 10.85 48.10 -21.56
CA ALA A 421 10.10 48.65 -22.68
C ALA A 421 9.26 47.56 -23.37
N THR A 422 9.86 46.43 -23.76
CA THR A 422 9.11 45.32 -24.36
C THR A 422 8.20 44.61 -23.36
N LYS A 423 8.68 44.34 -22.13
CA LYS A 423 7.90 43.59 -21.14
C LYS A 423 6.72 44.37 -20.57
N SER A 424 6.87 45.66 -20.24
CA SER A 424 5.77 46.51 -19.76
C SER A 424 4.76 46.84 -20.87
N ILE A 425 5.12 46.74 -22.15
CA ILE A 425 4.16 46.86 -23.27
C ILE A 425 3.38 45.55 -23.47
N LEU A 426 3.97 44.38 -23.19
CA LEU A 426 3.27 43.10 -23.19
C LEU A 426 2.34 42.92 -21.96
N GLU A 427 2.84 43.22 -20.77
CA GLU A 427 2.14 42.95 -19.49
C GLU A 427 1.22 44.10 -19.06
N GLY A 428 1.40 45.32 -19.59
CA GLY A 428 0.72 46.54 -19.13
C GLY A 428 -0.44 47.05 -19.99
N MET A 429 -0.79 46.40 -21.11
CA MET A 429 -1.83 46.90 -22.03
C MET A 429 -2.84 45.83 -22.46
N GLY A 430 -4.13 46.19 -22.40
CA GLY A 430 -5.26 45.30 -22.64
C GLY A 430 -5.40 44.78 -24.08
N ALA A 431 -6.25 43.77 -24.25
CA ALA A 431 -6.36 42.95 -25.46
C ALA A 431 -7.00 43.68 -26.67
N SER A 432 -6.24 44.58 -27.31
CA SER A 432 -6.53 45.12 -28.63
C SER A 432 -5.30 45.00 -29.54
N PRO A 433 -5.36 44.27 -30.68
CA PRO A 433 -4.22 44.11 -31.60
C PRO A 433 -3.66 45.44 -32.10
N ILE A 434 -4.55 46.41 -32.35
CA ILE A 434 -4.22 47.74 -32.88
C ILE A 434 -3.28 48.51 -31.93
N GLY A 435 -3.44 48.35 -30.61
CA GLY A 435 -2.61 49.00 -29.61
C GLY A 435 -1.17 48.46 -29.57
N ARG A 436 -1.04 47.13 -29.55
CA ARG A 436 0.27 46.44 -29.58
C ARG A 436 1.07 46.82 -30.83
N PHE A 437 0.40 46.82 -31.99
CA PHE A 437 1.03 47.16 -33.24
C PHE A 437 1.52 48.63 -33.29
N GLY A 438 0.74 49.58 -32.78
CA GLY A 438 1.17 50.99 -32.71
C GLY A 438 2.41 51.22 -31.83
N ALA A 439 2.52 50.50 -30.72
CA ALA A 439 3.69 50.54 -29.84
C ALA A 439 4.94 49.94 -30.52
N MET A 440 4.82 48.76 -31.13
CA MET A 440 5.94 48.12 -31.83
C MET A 440 6.38 48.90 -33.08
N LYS A 441 5.43 49.50 -33.82
CA LYS A 441 5.72 50.40 -34.95
C LYS A 441 6.48 51.65 -34.52
N SER A 442 6.32 52.11 -33.28
CA SER A 442 7.09 53.20 -32.68
C SER A 442 8.51 52.75 -32.27
N LEU A 443 8.65 51.53 -31.76
CA LEU A 443 9.95 50.94 -31.41
C LEU A 443 10.80 50.69 -32.68
N LEU A 444 10.20 50.14 -33.73
CA LEU A 444 10.78 50.03 -35.08
C LEU A 444 11.12 51.41 -35.69
N HIS A 445 10.40 52.48 -35.33
CA HIS A 445 10.74 53.84 -35.74
C HIS A 445 11.91 54.44 -34.97
N GLY A 446 12.17 53.99 -33.74
CA GLY A 446 13.32 54.41 -32.93
C GLY A 446 14.65 53.85 -33.46
N ILE A 447 14.63 52.65 -34.04
CA ILE A 447 15.79 51.95 -34.63
C ILE A 447 16.36 52.69 -35.86
N ARG A 448 15.56 53.55 -36.49
CA ARG A 448 15.76 54.27 -37.78
C ARG A 448 16.98 55.23 -37.87
N LYS A 449 18.04 55.06 -37.07
CA LYS A 449 19.22 55.94 -36.98
C LYS A 449 20.59 55.26 -36.90
N GLY A 450 20.72 53.92 -37.04
CA GLY A 450 22.01 53.23 -36.89
C GLY A 450 22.25 52.00 -37.77
N ASN A 451 22.67 52.22 -39.03
CA ASN A 451 23.30 51.26 -39.96
C ASN A 451 23.02 49.73 -39.83
N LYS A 452 22.17 49.24 -40.74
CA LYS A 452 22.43 48.10 -41.66
C LYS A 452 22.45 46.64 -41.17
N HIS A 453 22.37 46.33 -39.87
CA HIS A 453 22.33 44.92 -39.41
C HIS A 453 21.20 44.64 -38.41
N GLU A 454 19.97 44.95 -38.83
CA GLU A 454 18.75 44.93 -37.99
C GLU A 454 17.95 43.60 -38.08
N TRP A 455 18.37 42.68 -38.95
CA TRP A 455 17.62 41.45 -39.29
C TRP A 455 17.60 40.40 -38.17
N TYR A 456 18.67 40.28 -37.36
CA TYR A 456 18.75 39.31 -36.26
C TYR A 456 17.66 39.55 -35.20
N LEU A 457 17.55 40.79 -34.71
CA LEU A 457 16.56 41.18 -33.70
C LEU A 457 15.13 41.00 -34.22
N THR A 458 14.91 41.26 -35.51
CA THR A 458 13.60 41.07 -36.16
C THR A 458 13.22 39.59 -36.24
N LEU A 459 14.17 38.68 -36.53
CA LEU A 459 13.95 37.23 -36.45
C LEU A 459 13.77 36.73 -35.01
N LEU A 460 14.46 37.32 -34.03
CA LEU A 460 14.30 36.96 -32.60
C LEU A 460 12.91 37.35 -32.08
N ALA A 461 12.39 38.51 -32.50
CA ALA A 461 11.00 38.90 -32.26
C ALA A 461 10.01 37.93 -32.95
N ALA A 462 10.23 37.59 -34.22
CA ALA A 462 9.40 36.63 -34.95
C ALA A 462 9.34 35.24 -34.29
N LYS A 463 10.49 34.70 -33.85
CA LYS A 463 10.58 33.47 -33.02
C LYS A 463 9.75 33.57 -31.73
N THR A 464 9.67 34.76 -31.14
CA THR A 464 8.94 35.01 -29.89
C THR A 464 7.42 34.98 -30.10
N PHE A 465 6.91 35.62 -31.16
CA PHE A 465 5.47 35.55 -31.50
C PHE A 465 5.01 34.12 -31.80
N VAL A 466 5.80 33.33 -32.54
CA VAL A 466 5.51 31.90 -32.79
C VAL A 466 5.51 31.08 -31.49
N ARG A 467 6.42 31.35 -30.55
CA ARG A 467 6.43 30.72 -29.21
C ARG A 467 5.17 31.03 -28.40
N GLU A 468 4.62 32.23 -28.57
CA GLU A 468 3.42 32.70 -27.86
C GLU A 468 2.09 32.32 -28.54
N GLY A 469 2.12 31.66 -29.71
CA GLY A 469 0.92 31.31 -30.49
C GLY A 469 0.41 32.43 -31.42
N GLN A 470 1.08 33.58 -31.43
CA GLN A 470 0.64 34.77 -32.13
C GLN A 470 1.05 34.76 -33.61
N LEU A 471 0.43 33.86 -34.39
CA LEU A 471 0.78 33.63 -35.79
C LEU A 471 0.33 34.78 -36.72
N ALA A 472 -0.70 35.55 -36.35
CA ALA A 472 -1.09 36.75 -37.10
C ALA A 472 -0.07 37.87 -36.91
N ASP A 473 0.35 38.15 -35.66
CA ASP A 473 1.43 39.12 -35.37
C ASP A 473 2.75 38.71 -36.04
N PHE A 474 3.10 37.41 -36.03
CA PHE A 474 4.26 36.88 -36.76
C PHE A 474 4.19 37.20 -38.27
N SER A 475 3.07 36.89 -38.92
CA SER A 475 2.87 37.16 -40.35
C SER A 475 3.02 38.65 -40.69
N GLN A 476 2.41 39.51 -39.87
CA GLN A 476 2.47 40.96 -40.07
C GLN A 476 3.89 41.52 -39.85
N VAL A 477 4.59 41.09 -38.79
CA VAL A 477 5.99 41.50 -38.52
C VAL A 477 6.91 41.09 -39.66
N VAL A 478 6.77 39.88 -40.20
CA VAL A 478 7.57 39.38 -41.33
C VAL A 478 7.29 40.17 -42.62
N CYS A 479 6.04 40.58 -42.88
CA CYS A 479 5.68 41.30 -44.10
C CYS A 479 6.02 42.81 -44.06
N GLU A 480 5.92 43.46 -42.88
CA GLU A 480 6.24 44.88 -42.68
C GLU A 480 7.73 45.15 -42.35
N ALA A 481 8.56 44.11 -42.17
CA ALA A 481 9.98 44.24 -41.82
C ALA A 481 10.80 45.04 -42.85
N PHE A 482 11.60 46.02 -42.37
CA PHE A 482 12.51 46.79 -43.23
C PHE A 482 13.62 45.94 -43.86
N CYS A 483 14.03 44.85 -43.19
CA CYS A 483 15.04 43.90 -43.68
C CYS A 483 14.48 42.78 -44.58
N ARG A 484 13.20 42.83 -45.00
CA ARG A 484 12.54 41.79 -45.83
C ARG A 484 13.26 41.43 -47.13
N ASP A 485 14.03 42.37 -47.69
CA ASP A 485 14.77 42.22 -48.95
C ASP A 485 16.21 41.66 -48.74
N GLU A 486 16.62 41.49 -47.47
CA GLU A 486 17.91 40.90 -47.10
C GLU A 486 17.85 39.37 -47.12
N ARG A 487 18.80 38.76 -47.84
CA ARG A 487 18.95 37.31 -48.01
C ARG A 487 18.88 36.55 -46.67
N ALA A 488 19.62 37.00 -45.65
CA ALA A 488 19.68 36.34 -44.35
C ALA A 488 18.31 36.31 -43.66
N PHE A 489 17.59 37.43 -43.66
CA PHE A 489 16.24 37.50 -43.10
C PHE A 489 15.29 36.50 -43.78
N GLN A 490 15.31 36.42 -45.11
CA GLN A 490 14.46 35.49 -45.87
C GLN A 490 14.76 34.02 -45.55
N ILE A 491 16.03 33.62 -45.46
CA ILE A 491 16.42 32.25 -45.08
C ILE A 491 15.93 31.91 -43.67
N GLY A 492 16.05 32.85 -42.72
CA GLY A 492 15.55 32.69 -41.35
C GLY A 492 14.03 32.56 -41.26
N VAL A 493 13.27 33.34 -42.04
CA VAL A 493 11.80 33.22 -42.15
C VAL A 493 11.42 31.84 -42.70
N CYS A 494 12.09 31.37 -43.75
CA CYS A 494 11.85 30.04 -44.31
C CYS A 494 12.14 28.92 -43.29
N GLN A 495 13.19 29.06 -42.48
CA GLN A 495 13.49 28.11 -41.40
C GLN A 495 12.36 28.06 -40.35
N ILE A 496 11.86 29.21 -39.88
CA ILE A 496 10.77 29.28 -38.90
C ILE A 496 9.49 28.61 -39.46
N LEU A 497 9.14 28.88 -40.72
CA LEU A 497 7.99 28.24 -41.38
C LEU A 497 8.17 26.72 -41.52
N GLY A 498 9.39 26.25 -41.82
CA GLY A 498 9.72 24.82 -41.86
C GLY A 498 9.60 24.15 -40.48
N GLU A 499 10.02 24.81 -39.40
CA GLU A 499 9.86 24.33 -38.02
C GLU A 499 8.38 24.27 -37.60
N ILE A 500 7.54 25.22 -38.04
CA ILE A 500 6.08 25.18 -37.81
C ILE A 500 5.46 23.99 -38.56
N ALA A 501 5.73 23.83 -39.86
CA ALA A 501 5.15 22.77 -40.68
C ALA A 501 5.53 21.35 -40.18
N MET A 502 6.76 21.16 -39.67
CA MET A 502 7.22 19.92 -39.06
C MET A 502 6.73 19.68 -37.62
N GLY A 503 6.18 20.70 -36.96
CA GLY A 503 5.80 20.64 -35.55
C GLY A 503 4.48 19.92 -35.29
N LEU A 504 4.54 18.64 -34.89
CA LEU A 504 3.37 17.80 -34.53
C LEU A 504 2.50 18.30 -33.36
N LEU A 505 2.89 19.38 -32.69
CA LEU A 505 2.08 20.06 -31.66
C LEU A 505 1.16 21.16 -32.25
N TRP A 506 1.36 21.53 -33.51
CA TRP A 506 0.44 22.38 -34.27
C TRP A 506 -0.59 21.50 -34.99
N ASP A 507 -1.79 22.03 -35.17
CA ASP A 507 -2.84 21.39 -35.94
C ASP A 507 -2.49 21.32 -37.45
N LEU A 508 -3.21 20.48 -38.20
CA LEU A 508 -2.94 20.27 -39.62
C LEU A 508 -3.16 21.53 -40.48
N LEU A 509 -4.10 22.41 -40.11
CA LEU A 509 -4.40 23.63 -40.88
C LEU A 509 -3.27 24.65 -40.70
N THR A 510 -2.82 24.90 -39.48
CA THR A 510 -1.64 25.73 -39.18
C THR A 510 -0.39 25.24 -39.92
N ARG A 511 -0.20 23.91 -40.01
CA ARG A 511 0.93 23.29 -40.72
C ARG A 511 0.80 23.41 -42.25
N GLN A 512 -0.42 23.39 -42.79
CA GLN A 512 -0.70 23.66 -44.21
C GLN A 512 -0.49 25.14 -44.55
N HIS A 513 -0.99 26.07 -43.71
CA HIS A 513 -0.77 27.51 -43.89
C HIS A 513 0.73 27.89 -43.89
N ALA A 514 1.58 27.22 -43.10
CA ALA A 514 3.03 27.41 -43.17
C ALA A 514 3.63 26.99 -44.54
N VAL A 515 3.05 25.98 -45.20
CA VAL A 515 3.42 25.55 -46.56
C VAL A 515 2.89 26.52 -47.63
N ASP A 516 1.66 27.04 -47.47
CA ASP A 516 1.12 28.10 -48.34
C ASP A 516 1.98 29.38 -48.26
N PHE A 517 2.45 29.76 -47.07
CA PHE A 517 3.36 30.90 -46.88
C PHE A 517 4.68 30.68 -47.65
N LEU A 518 5.28 29.49 -47.54
CA LEU A 518 6.49 29.12 -48.30
C LEU A 518 6.26 29.16 -49.83
N SER A 519 5.10 28.69 -50.28
CA SER A 519 4.69 28.74 -51.70
C SER A 519 4.54 30.19 -52.21
N ALA A 520 3.87 31.05 -51.43
CA ALA A 520 3.66 32.45 -51.77
C ALA A 520 4.98 33.27 -51.77
N LEU A 521 5.93 32.94 -50.90
CA LEU A 521 7.29 33.49 -50.92
C LEU A 521 8.05 33.10 -52.21
N PHE A 522 7.98 31.81 -52.61
CA PHE A 522 8.58 31.34 -53.87
C PHE A 522 7.94 32.01 -55.10
N ARG A 523 6.63 32.26 -55.06
CA ARG A 523 5.86 32.98 -56.11
C ARG A 523 6.03 34.50 -56.08
N ASN A 524 6.77 35.05 -55.10
CA ASN A 524 7.03 36.47 -54.89
C ASN A 524 5.80 37.36 -54.63
N ALA A 525 4.78 36.86 -53.92
CA ALA A 525 3.49 37.54 -53.75
C ALA A 525 3.54 38.88 -52.97
N VAL A 526 4.67 39.25 -52.36
CA VAL A 526 4.87 40.52 -51.60
C VAL A 526 5.88 41.45 -52.28
N GLY A 527 6.38 41.10 -53.47
CA GLY A 527 7.34 41.92 -54.21
C GLY A 527 8.71 42.04 -53.53
N TRP A 528 9.12 41.01 -52.79
CA TRP A 528 10.45 40.90 -52.20
C TRP A 528 11.53 40.77 -53.29
N LYS A 529 12.74 41.21 -52.96
CA LYS A 529 13.94 40.88 -53.73
C LYS A 529 14.17 39.37 -53.70
N GLN A 530 14.11 38.74 -54.87
CA GLN A 530 14.28 37.30 -55.03
C GLN A 530 15.76 36.92 -55.11
N HIS A 531 16.17 35.89 -54.37
CA HIS A 531 17.51 35.31 -54.37
C HIS A 531 17.42 33.82 -54.70
N VAL A 532 18.38 33.28 -55.46
CA VAL A 532 18.35 31.88 -55.94
C VAL A 532 18.40 30.90 -54.77
N ASP A 533 19.34 31.11 -53.85
CA ASP A 533 19.57 30.27 -52.68
C ASP A 533 18.32 30.16 -51.77
N VAL A 534 17.49 31.21 -51.72
CA VAL A 534 16.24 31.22 -50.94
C VAL A 534 15.18 30.32 -51.62
N LYS A 535 15.09 30.34 -52.95
CA LYS A 535 14.22 29.44 -53.71
C LYS A 535 14.65 27.98 -53.57
N GLU A 536 15.95 27.73 -53.63
CA GLU A 536 16.51 26.39 -53.41
C GLU A 536 16.23 25.89 -51.98
N TRP A 537 16.39 26.76 -50.96
CA TRP A 537 16.06 26.40 -49.58
C TRP A 537 14.56 26.10 -49.39
N ILE A 538 13.65 26.87 -49.98
CA ILE A 538 12.20 26.56 -49.98
C ILE A 538 11.94 25.19 -50.62
N LEU A 539 12.57 24.87 -51.75
CA LEU A 539 12.42 23.57 -52.41
C LEU A 539 13.00 22.42 -51.58
N ILE A 540 14.08 22.63 -50.82
CA ILE A 540 14.63 21.65 -49.87
C ILE A 540 13.64 21.39 -48.73
N ILE A 541 13.09 22.45 -48.11
CA ILE A 541 12.08 22.36 -47.04
C ILE A 541 10.84 21.58 -47.51
N LEU A 542 10.28 21.95 -48.66
CA LEU A 542 9.12 21.27 -49.24
C LEU A 542 9.42 19.81 -49.61
N THR A 543 10.65 19.50 -50.03
CA THR A 543 11.05 18.10 -50.29
C THR A 543 11.10 17.28 -48.99
N GLN A 544 11.68 17.82 -47.90
CA GLN A 544 11.65 17.14 -46.60
C GLN A 544 10.23 16.94 -46.04
N LEU A 545 9.32 17.89 -46.27
CA LEU A 545 7.91 17.76 -45.92
C LEU A 545 7.22 16.66 -46.74
N SER A 546 7.54 16.55 -48.03
CA SER A 546 7.07 15.46 -48.89
C SER A 546 7.65 14.09 -48.53
N ASP A 547 8.73 14.01 -47.75
CA ASP A 547 9.30 12.78 -47.19
C ASP A 547 8.90 12.50 -45.73
N SER A 548 8.00 13.31 -45.16
CA SER A 548 7.50 13.11 -43.81
C SER A 548 6.65 11.83 -43.65
N GLN A 549 6.54 11.33 -42.42
CA GLN A 549 5.73 10.16 -42.04
C GLN A 549 4.23 10.48 -41.93
N ASP A 550 3.85 11.75 -42.00
CA ASP A 550 2.48 12.25 -41.91
C ASP A 550 1.86 12.24 -43.31
N ALA A 551 1.00 11.26 -43.58
CA ALA A 551 0.42 11.05 -44.91
C ALA A 551 -0.32 12.29 -45.44
N SER A 552 -1.06 13.01 -44.58
CA SER A 552 -1.87 14.17 -45.00
C SER A 552 -1.00 15.39 -45.33
N LEU A 553 0.05 15.65 -44.55
CA LEU A 553 0.99 16.72 -44.91
C LEU A 553 1.91 16.32 -46.08
N LYS A 554 2.25 15.03 -46.21
CA LYS A 554 3.02 14.47 -47.32
C LYS A 554 2.31 14.65 -48.67
N GLU A 555 1.05 14.24 -48.79
CA GLU A 555 0.28 14.39 -50.04
C GLU A 555 0.16 15.86 -50.45
N TYR A 556 -0.20 16.72 -49.49
CA TYR A 556 -0.37 18.16 -49.71
C TYR A 556 0.94 18.87 -50.11
N SER A 557 2.03 18.65 -49.37
CA SER A 557 3.35 19.22 -49.71
C SER A 557 3.91 18.67 -51.01
N THR A 558 3.63 17.41 -51.36
CA THR A 558 3.99 16.83 -52.67
C THR A 558 3.27 17.55 -53.81
N ALA A 559 1.98 17.86 -53.67
CA ALA A 559 1.23 18.60 -54.68
C ALA A 559 1.81 20.02 -54.91
N VAL A 560 2.05 20.77 -53.84
CA VAL A 560 2.69 22.10 -53.89
C VAL A 560 4.09 22.03 -54.50
N LEU A 561 4.89 21.02 -54.13
CA LEU A 561 6.24 20.82 -54.68
C LEU A 561 6.24 20.48 -56.18
N GLN A 562 5.23 19.77 -56.68
CA GLN A 562 5.09 19.50 -58.11
C GLN A 562 4.66 20.74 -58.89
N ASP A 563 3.68 21.50 -58.37
CA ASP A 563 3.24 22.78 -58.94
C ASP A 563 4.40 23.79 -59.06
N LEU A 564 5.14 24.04 -57.98
CA LEU A 564 6.26 25.00 -57.99
C LEU A 564 7.44 24.58 -58.87
N LYS A 565 7.56 23.29 -59.21
CA LYS A 565 8.57 22.78 -60.16
C LYS A 565 8.14 22.94 -61.63
N GLN A 566 6.85 23.15 -61.94
CA GLN A 566 6.35 23.36 -63.31
C GLN A 566 6.66 24.78 -63.81
N GLY A 567 7.94 25.04 -64.08
CA GLY A 567 8.43 26.32 -64.63
C GLY A 567 9.84 26.71 -64.18
N TYR A 568 10.44 25.98 -63.23
CA TYR A 568 11.76 26.31 -62.68
C TYR A 568 12.85 25.37 -63.23
N VAL A 569 13.66 25.86 -64.18
CA VAL A 569 14.77 25.10 -64.76
C VAL A 569 16.00 25.20 -63.85
N THR A 570 16.24 24.15 -63.06
CA THR A 570 17.43 24.03 -62.21
C THR A 570 18.70 23.84 -63.04
N THR A 571 19.64 24.78 -62.95
CA THR A 571 20.94 24.74 -63.66
C THR A 571 22.11 24.21 -62.83
N ALA A 572 21.90 23.92 -61.55
CA ALA A 572 22.90 23.35 -60.64
C ALA A 572 22.63 21.87 -60.36
N SER A 573 23.69 21.06 -60.31
CA SER A 573 23.63 19.67 -59.84
C SER A 573 23.56 19.66 -58.31
N THR A 574 22.35 19.67 -57.76
CA THR A 574 22.08 19.53 -56.31
C THR A 574 22.57 18.17 -55.80
N THR A 575 23.81 18.15 -55.32
CA THR A 575 24.24 17.13 -54.36
C THR A 575 23.33 17.22 -53.13
N ALA A 576 22.85 16.07 -52.64
CA ALA A 576 21.75 16.03 -51.69
C ALA A 576 22.17 16.45 -50.27
N ILE A 577 22.17 17.76 -49.99
CA ILE A 577 22.41 18.32 -48.66
C ILE A 577 21.09 18.29 -47.87
N SER A 578 20.88 17.20 -47.12
CA SER A 578 19.67 16.94 -46.35
C SER A 578 19.82 17.36 -44.88
N TYR A 579 19.77 18.67 -44.59
CA TYR A 579 19.77 19.16 -43.21
C TYR A 579 18.43 18.92 -42.52
N SER A 580 18.38 18.02 -41.52
CA SER A 580 17.12 17.74 -40.83
C SER A 580 16.50 18.97 -40.14
N LEU A 581 15.28 19.33 -40.56
CA LEU A 581 14.45 20.37 -39.92
C LEU A 581 13.89 19.95 -38.54
N LYS A 582 14.11 18.70 -38.09
CA LYS A 582 13.72 18.25 -36.75
C LYS A 582 14.66 18.83 -35.70
N SER A 583 14.37 20.05 -35.25
CA SER A 583 15.19 20.82 -34.31
C SER A 583 14.73 20.72 -32.84
N ARG A 584 13.84 19.76 -32.54
CA ARG A 584 13.32 19.41 -31.22
C ARG A 584 13.03 17.91 -31.17
N LEU A 585 13.29 17.26 -30.03
CA LEU A 585 12.94 15.85 -29.83
C LEU A 585 11.42 15.65 -29.89
N PRO A 586 10.93 14.53 -30.46
CA PRO A 586 9.51 14.20 -30.50
C PRO A 586 8.99 13.82 -29.11
N LEU A 587 7.64 13.75 -28.98
CA LEU A 587 7.02 13.15 -27.80
C LEU A 587 7.44 11.67 -27.68
N PRO A 588 7.74 11.17 -26.47
CA PRO A 588 8.17 9.79 -26.27
C PRO A 588 7.00 8.82 -26.50
N GLU A 589 7.22 7.87 -27.39
CA GLU A 589 6.28 6.79 -27.74
C GLU A 589 6.14 5.74 -26.63
N SER A 590 7.00 5.78 -25.61
CA SER A 590 6.96 4.90 -24.43
C SER A 590 7.56 5.59 -23.20
N SER A 591 7.21 5.12 -22.00
CA SER A 591 7.65 5.69 -20.72
C SER A 591 8.52 4.69 -19.90
N PRO A 592 9.72 4.32 -20.39
CA PRO A 592 10.56 3.27 -19.80
C PRO A 592 11.17 3.62 -18.43
N LEU A 593 11.31 4.89 -18.07
CA LEU A 593 11.74 5.31 -16.74
C LEU A 593 10.55 5.33 -15.77
N LEU A 594 9.41 5.92 -16.16
CA LEU A 594 8.22 5.92 -15.30
C LEU A 594 7.74 4.49 -15.01
N THR A 595 7.79 3.58 -15.99
CA THR A 595 7.48 2.15 -15.83
C THR A 595 8.48 1.41 -14.91
N ARG A 596 9.69 1.96 -14.69
CA ARG A 596 10.63 1.48 -13.65
C ARG A 596 10.29 2.09 -12.30
N VAL A 597 10.08 3.40 -12.25
CA VAL A 597 9.80 4.17 -11.02
C VAL A 597 8.48 3.77 -10.35
N GLN A 598 7.42 3.48 -11.10
CA GLN A 598 6.14 2.98 -10.56
C GLN A 598 6.25 1.61 -9.88
N LYS A 599 7.34 0.87 -10.10
CA LYS A 599 7.64 -0.39 -9.39
C LYS A 599 8.47 -0.17 -8.12
N ILE A 600 8.92 1.06 -7.86
CA ILE A 600 9.54 1.47 -6.59
C ILE A 600 8.40 1.85 -5.64
N PRO A 601 8.14 1.09 -4.56
CA PRO A 601 6.99 1.35 -3.71
C PRO A 601 7.25 2.53 -2.75
N TYR A 602 6.33 3.52 -2.72
CA TYR A 602 6.49 4.73 -1.91
C TYR A 602 5.96 4.50 -0.48
N LEU A 603 6.87 4.38 0.48
CA LEU A 603 6.60 3.94 1.86
C LEU A 603 5.42 4.65 2.56
N GLU A 604 5.35 5.99 2.53
CA GLU A 604 4.26 6.72 3.21
C GLU A 604 2.90 6.51 2.51
N TYR A 605 2.89 6.24 1.20
CA TYR A 605 1.67 5.89 0.46
C TYR A 605 1.24 4.45 0.72
N ASP A 606 2.18 3.49 0.77
CA ASP A 606 1.86 2.10 1.13
C ASP A 606 1.36 2.00 2.58
N LEU A 607 1.92 2.79 3.50
CA LEU A 607 1.40 2.93 4.87
C LEU A 607 0.03 3.62 4.91
N HIS A 608 -0.22 4.63 4.06
CA HIS A 608 -1.55 5.25 3.94
C HIS A 608 -2.60 4.27 3.39
N LYS A 609 -2.23 3.47 2.39
CA LYS A 609 -3.05 2.40 1.81
C LYS A 609 -3.34 1.30 2.83
N LEU A 610 -2.35 0.89 3.62
CA LEU A 610 -2.53 -0.03 4.76
C LEU A 610 -3.48 0.56 5.81
N ARG A 611 -3.29 1.84 6.19
CA ARG A 611 -4.18 2.55 7.13
C ARG A 611 -5.62 2.55 6.64
N LEU A 612 -5.87 2.97 5.39
CA LEU A 612 -7.23 2.94 4.81
C LEU A 612 -7.83 1.54 4.83
N GLN A 613 -7.05 0.51 4.45
CA GLN A 613 -7.50 -0.89 4.52
C GLN A 613 -7.88 -1.31 5.95
N ARG A 614 -7.07 -1.00 6.97
CA ARG A 614 -7.39 -1.37 8.37
C ARG A 614 -8.59 -0.60 8.92
N LEU A 615 -8.81 0.65 8.50
CA LEU A 615 -10.00 1.44 8.87
C LEU A 615 -11.28 0.93 8.17
N GLU A 616 -11.20 0.45 6.92
CA GLU A 616 -12.30 -0.22 6.24
C GLU A 616 -12.63 -1.59 6.89
N GLU A 617 -11.60 -2.38 7.20
CA GLU A 617 -11.68 -3.71 7.84
C GLU A 617 -12.23 -3.68 9.29
N SER A 618 -12.58 -2.51 9.86
CA SER A 618 -13.12 -2.41 11.23
C SER A 618 -14.64 -2.22 11.35
N ARG A 619 -15.33 -1.86 10.26
CA ARG A 619 -16.64 -1.17 10.30
C ARG A 619 -17.87 -1.94 10.82
N GLN A 620 -17.76 -3.20 11.26
CA GLN A 620 -18.91 -4.02 11.70
C GLN A 620 -18.55 -4.97 12.86
N ARG A 621 -18.49 -4.48 14.10
CA ARG A 621 -18.29 -5.30 15.32
C ARG A 621 -19.12 -4.76 16.49
N ILE A 622 -19.66 -5.65 17.34
CA ILE A 622 -20.15 -5.23 18.67
C ILE A 622 -18.95 -5.14 19.60
N TYR A 623 -18.41 -3.93 19.76
CA TYR A 623 -17.45 -3.62 20.81
C TYR A 623 -18.18 -3.05 22.04
N ILE A 624 -17.83 -3.58 23.21
CA ILE A 624 -18.11 -3.00 24.54
C ILE A 624 -16.75 -2.86 25.23
N PRO A 625 -16.40 -1.67 25.76
CA PRO A 625 -15.13 -1.47 26.46
C PRO A 625 -14.98 -2.47 27.63
N PRO A 626 -13.91 -3.30 27.65
CA PRO A 626 -13.66 -4.22 28.74
C PRO A 626 -13.04 -3.47 29.93
N MET A 627 -13.45 -3.89 31.12
CA MET A 627 -12.79 -3.54 32.38
C MET A 627 -11.69 -4.57 32.66
N ALA A 628 -10.65 -4.16 33.39
CA ALA A 628 -9.54 -5.01 33.77
C ALA A 628 -9.02 -4.66 35.17
N LYS A 629 -8.33 -5.61 35.82
CA LYS A 629 -7.67 -5.45 37.12
C LYS A 629 -6.15 -5.67 36.99
N PRO A 630 -5.29 -5.20 37.91
CA PRO A 630 -3.86 -5.07 37.67
C PRO A 630 -3.05 -6.38 37.74
N SER A 631 -3.61 -7.46 38.28
CA SER A 631 -2.99 -8.80 38.26
C SER A 631 -4.03 -9.89 38.55
N LEU A 632 -3.67 -11.17 38.36
CA LEU A 632 -4.54 -12.31 38.68
C LEU A 632 -4.93 -12.35 40.16
N GLN A 633 -4.02 -11.95 41.05
CA GLN A 633 -4.19 -11.96 42.51
C GLN A 633 -4.93 -10.72 43.06
N ALA A 634 -5.17 -9.70 42.24
CA ALA A 634 -5.86 -8.49 42.67
C ALA A 634 -7.37 -8.75 42.90
N PRO A 635 -8.03 -8.06 43.86
CA PRO A 635 -9.47 -8.14 44.01
C PRO A 635 -10.20 -7.51 42.82
N ASP A 636 -11.37 -8.01 42.46
CA ASP A 636 -12.13 -7.52 41.29
C ASP A 636 -12.61 -6.06 41.47
N ASP A 637 -12.75 -5.60 42.71
CA ASP A 637 -13.04 -4.19 43.05
C ASP A 637 -11.95 -3.21 42.58
N SER A 638 -10.73 -3.69 42.28
CA SER A 638 -9.62 -2.88 41.74
C SER A 638 -9.69 -2.65 40.21
N SER A 639 -10.89 -2.73 39.64
CA SER A 639 -11.09 -2.64 38.18
C SER A 639 -10.97 -1.22 37.62
N PHE A 640 -10.45 -1.13 36.39
CA PHE A 640 -10.23 0.08 35.60
C PHE A 640 -10.56 -0.19 34.12
N PRO A 641 -10.81 0.84 33.28
CA PRO A 641 -10.98 0.65 31.84
C PRO A 641 -9.67 0.19 31.18
N LEU A 642 -9.70 -0.92 30.42
CA LEU A 642 -8.48 -1.48 29.84
C LEU A 642 -7.82 -0.54 28.80
N MET A 643 -8.63 0.23 28.06
CA MET A 643 -8.12 1.15 27.03
C MET A 643 -7.24 2.24 27.64
N ASP A 644 -7.68 2.84 28.74
CA ASP A 644 -6.95 3.90 29.46
C ASP A 644 -5.61 3.37 29.97
N LYS A 645 -5.58 2.12 30.46
CA LYS A 645 -4.36 1.46 30.92
C LYS A 645 -3.38 1.15 29.79
N VAL A 646 -3.88 0.81 28.60
CA VAL A 646 -3.04 0.69 27.39
C VAL A 646 -2.51 2.06 26.95
N GLN A 647 -3.27 3.14 27.08
CA GLN A 647 -2.79 4.49 26.77
C GLN A 647 -1.68 4.94 27.75
N GLU A 648 -1.80 4.63 29.05
CA GLU A 648 -0.73 4.81 30.04
C GLU A 648 0.53 4.03 29.63
N PHE A 649 0.40 2.75 29.28
CA PHE A 649 1.50 1.90 28.80
C PHE A 649 2.21 2.49 27.57
N LEU A 650 1.45 2.92 26.56
CA LEU A 650 2.01 3.49 25.32
C LEU A 650 2.73 4.83 25.55
N ALA A 651 2.25 5.65 26.49
CA ALA A 651 2.92 6.87 26.92
C ALA A 651 4.19 6.61 27.77
N SER A 652 4.30 5.44 28.40
CA SER A 652 5.39 5.08 29.31
C SER A 652 6.68 4.62 28.59
N SER A 653 7.74 4.40 29.39
CA SER A 653 8.98 3.75 28.97
C SER A 653 8.92 2.21 28.97
N ARG A 654 7.79 1.59 29.32
CA ARG A 654 7.65 0.13 29.36
C ARG A 654 7.64 -0.48 27.95
N GLU A 655 8.13 -1.71 27.84
CA GLU A 655 8.36 -2.38 26.56
C GLU A 655 7.30 -3.45 26.27
N VAL A 656 6.79 -4.14 27.30
CA VAL A 656 5.84 -5.25 27.16
C VAL A 656 4.62 -5.05 28.04
N MET A 657 3.42 -5.26 27.48
CA MET A 657 2.16 -5.33 28.22
C MET A 657 1.47 -6.67 27.96
N LEU A 658 1.02 -7.33 29.02
CA LEU A 658 0.38 -8.64 28.98
C LEU A 658 -1.11 -8.50 29.34
N ILE A 659 -1.98 -8.75 28.36
CA ILE A 659 -3.44 -8.72 28.49
C ILE A 659 -3.94 -10.15 28.71
N LEU A 660 -4.38 -10.42 29.94
CA LEU A 660 -4.89 -11.71 30.38
C LEU A 660 -6.41 -11.72 30.44
N GLY A 661 -6.98 -12.92 30.45
CA GLY A 661 -8.41 -13.17 30.61
C GLY A 661 -8.80 -14.49 29.97
N ASP A 662 -10.01 -14.95 30.25
CA ASP A 662 -10.45 -16.29 29.88
C ASP A 662 -10.69 -16.48 28.37
N SER A 663 -10.94 -17.72 27.97
CA SER A 663 -11.47 -18.06 26.65
C SER A 663 -12.80 -17.31 26.43
N GLY A 664 -12.94 -16.54 25.35
CA GLY A 664 -14.15 -15.76 25.05
C GLY A 664 -14.26 -14.38 25.74
N ALA A 665 -13.32 -14.01 26.62
CA ALA A 665 -13.33 -12.75 27.37
C ALA A 665 -13.10 -11.45 26.55
N GLY A 666 -13.18 -11.50 25.22
CA GLY A 666 -13.08 -10.31 24.35
C GLY A 666 -11.67 -9.81 24.01
N LYS A 667 -10.59 -10.49 24.43
CA LYS A 667 -9.18 -10.10 24.18
C LYS A 667 -8.90 -9.70 22.71
N SER A 668 -9.26 -10.55 21.75
CA SER A 668 -9.05 -10.30 20.31
C SER A 668 -9.87 -9.11 19.79
N ALA A 669 -11.10 -8.93 20.29
CA ALA A 669 -11.95 -7.80 19.91
C ALA A 669 -11.38 -6.47 20.44
N PHE A 670 -10.85 -6.47 21.67
CA PHE A 670 -10.10 -5.34 22.21
C PHE A 670 -8.85 -5.02 21.39
N ASN A 671 -8.04 -6.03 21.06
CA ASN A 671 -6.82 -5.85 20.27
C ASN A 671 -7.08 -5.29 18.85
N LEU A 672 -8.19 -5.68 18.22
CA LEU A 672 -8.62 -5.12 16.93
C LEU A 672 -9.13 -3.67 17.05
N GLU A 673 -9.88 -3.33 18.10
CA GLU A 673 -10.36 -1.95 18.33
C GLU A 673 -9.22 -1.01 18.76
N LEU A 674 -8.23 -1.51 19.49
CA LEU A 674 -6.99 -0.81 19.81
C LEU A 674 -6.22 -0.46 18.52
N GLU A 675 -6.00 -1.41 17.63
CA GLU A 675 -5.32 -1.14 16.35
C GLU A 675 -6.11 -0.13 15.49
N HIS A 676 -7.45 -0.26 15.45
CA HIS A 676 -8.32 0.71 14.78
C HIS A 676 -8.20 2.12 15.36
N THR A 677 -8.19 2.24 16.70
CA THR A 677 -8.01 3.51 17.41
C THR A 677 -6.63 4.13 17.15
N LEU A 678 -5.57 3.31 17.10
CA LEU A 678 -4.22 3.76 16.77
C LEU A 678 -4.11 4.18 15.30
N TRP A 679 -4.73 3.47 14.36
CA TRP A 679 -4.79 3.89 12.95
C TRP A 679 -5.66 5.13 12.73
N MET A 680 -6.74 5.34 13.49
CA MET A 680 -7.50 6.59 13.47
C MET A 680 -6.61 7.76 13.90
N ASN A 681 -5.91 7.64 15.02
CA ASN A 681 -5.06 8.69 15.59
C ASN A 681 -3.66 8.81 14.93
N TYR A 682 -3.32 7.95 13.96
CA TYR A 682 -2.00 7.90 13.35
C TYR A 682 -1.61 9.20 12.63
N LYS A 683 -0.44 9.73 13.01
CA LYS A 683 0.21 10.92 12.41
C LYS A 683 1.42 10.50 11.58
N ARG A 684 1.79 11.29 10.57
CA ARG A 684 2.99 11.03 9.75
C ARG A 684 4.23 10.95 10.64
N ARG A 685 5.11 9.96 10.39
CA ARG A 685 6.27 9.59 11.24
C ARG A 685 5.94 9.15 12.68
N GLY A 686 4.66 9.00 13.05
CA GLY A 686 4.26 8.40 14.33
C GLY A 686 4.53 6.89 14.41
N PRO A 687 4.33 6.28 15.59
CA PRO A 687 4.50 4.84 15.79
C PRO A 687 3.48 4.06 14.94
N ILE A 688 3.95 2.98 14.32
CA ILE A 688 3.18 2.17 13.38
C ILE A 688 2.51 1.02 14.16
N PRO A 689 1.16 0.98 14.27
CA PRO A 689 0.48 -0.14 14.89
C PRO A 689 0.43 -1.33 13.94
N LEU A 690 0.78 -2.52 14.43
CA LEU A 690 0.71 -3.77 13.69
C LEU A 690 -0.04 -4.81 14.53
N TYR A 691 -1.30 -5.10 14.16
CA TYR A 691 -2.00 -6.29 14.66
C TYR A 691 -1.40 -7.55 14.05
N ILE A 692 -1.09 -8.55 14.89
CA ILE A 692 -0.47 -9.83 14.52
C ILE A 692 -1.25 -10.97 15.18
N ASN A 693 -1.93 -11.78 14.37
CA ASN A 693 -2.58 -13.02 14.82
C ASN A 693 -1.52 -14.12 14.89
N LEU A 694 -0.95 -14.37 16.08
CA LEU A 694 0.21 -15.25 16.25
C LEU A 694 -0.02 -16.67 15.66
N PRO A 695 -1.20 -17.31 15.81
CA PRO A 695 -1.53 -18.59 15.17
C PRO A 695 -1.41 -18.65 13.63
N THR A 696 -1.34 -17.50 12.95
CA THR A 696 -1.14 -17.45 11.48
C THR A 696 0.32 -17.26 11.06
N ILE A 697 1.24 -17.08 12.01
CA ILE A 697 2.67 -16.85 11.75
C ILE A 697 3.47 -18.12 11.98
N ASN A 698 4.16 -18.59 10.94
CA ASN A 698 5.15 -19.65 11.07
C ASN A 698 6.38 -19.15 11.82
N ASP A 699 6.69 -19.78 12.95
CA ASP A 699 7.78 -19.40 13.86
C ASP A 699 7.71 -17.92 14.31
N PRO A 700 6.80 -17.52 15.21
CA PRO A 700 6.72 -16.14 15.68
C PRO A 700 7.90 -15.73 16.59
N ALA A 701 8.83 -16.65 16.90
CA ALA A 701 10.02 -16.39 17.69
C ALA A 701 11.00 -15.43 17.01
N HIS A 702 11.03 -15.41 15.68
CA HIS A 702 12.01 -14.65 14.88
C HIS A 702 11.33 -13.86 13.75
N ASP A 703 11.93 -12.71 13.40
CA ASP A 703 11.54 -11.85 12.27
C ASP A 703 10.05 -11.42 12.26
N LEU A 704 9.39 -11.35 13.42
CA LEU A 704 7.93 -11.14 13.53
C LEU A 704 7.42 -9.91 12.77
N ILE A 705 8.10 -8.76 12.88
CA ILE A 705 7.78 -7.53 12.13
C ILE A 705 7.93 -7.76 10.62
N LYS A 706 9.04 -8.36 10.20
CA LYS A 706 9.36 -8.63 8.79
C LYS A 706 8.36 -9.60 8.16
N LYS A 707 8.02 -10.69 8.85
CA LYS A 707 7.01 -11.67 8.45
C LYS A 707 5.64 -11.01 8.25
N GLN A 708 5.21 -10.15 9.18
CA GLN A 708 3.93 -9.46 9.08
C GLN A 708 3.89 -8.39 7.97
N LEU A 709 4.97 -7.64 7.77
CA LEU A 709 5.05 -6.63 6.71
C LEU A 709 5.15 -7.28 5.31
N HIS A 710 5.85 -8.40 5.16
CA HIS A 710 5.81 -9.19 3.92
C HIS A 710 4.42 -9.74 3.61
N TYR A 711 3.67 -10.21 4.62
CA TYR A 711 2.26 -10.61 4.43
C TYR A 711 1.37 -9.45 3.93
N ARG A 712 1.74 -8.20 4.24
CA ARG A 712 1.11 -6.97 3.70
C ARG A 712 1.77 -6.44 2.41
N ASN A 713 2.65 -7.23 1.77
CA ASN A 713 3.36 -6.94 0.52
C ASN A 713 4.42 -5.81 0.56
N PHE A 714 4.97 -5.48 1.74
CA PHE A 714 6.12 -4.58 1.83
C PHE A 714 7.43 -5.28 1.42
N SER A 715 8.31 -4.55 0.74
CA SER A 715 9.61 -5.04 0.28
C SER A 715 10.67 -5.01 1.39
N ASP A 716 11.72 -5.84 1.28
CA ASP A 716 12.84 -5.85 2.25
C ASP A 716 13.46 -4.47 2.49
N LYS A 717 13.60 -3.65 1.44
CA LYS A 717 14.15 -2.29 1.55
C LYS A 717 13.26 -1.38 2.42
N GLN A 718 11.95 -1.40 2.20
CA GLN A 718 10.99 -0.66 3.02
C GLN A 718 10.99 -1.18 4.47
N ILE A 719 11.01 -2.50 4.67
CA ILE A 719 11.04 -3.10 6.01
C ILE A 719 12.31 -2.69 6.77
N GLN A 720 13.46 -2.65 6.10
CA GLN A 720 14.72 -2.17 6.68
C GLN A 720 14.65 -0.67 7.03
N GLU A 721 14.18 0.18 6.12
CA GLU A 721 13.96 1.62 6.34
C GLU A 721 13.03 1.87 7.55
N MET A 722 11.90 1.17 7.60
CA MET A 722 10.94 1.26 8.70
C MET A 722 11.57 0.81 10.02
N THR A 723 12.29 -0.32 10.05
CA THR A 723 12.88 -0.88 11.28
C THR A 723 13.97 0.03 11.87
N LEU A 724 14.69 0.79 11.03
CA LEU A 724 15.71 1.74 11.46
C LEU A 724 15.14 3.13 11.83
N HIS A 725 14.02 3.55 11.24
CA HIS A 725 13.56 4.94 11.30
C HIS A 725 12.14 5.16 11.82
N ARG A 726 11.37 4.10 12.13
CA ARG A 726 9.99 4.19 12.64
C ARG A 726 9.82 3.37 13.92
N GLU A 727 9.01 3.91 14.82
CA GLU A 727 8.61 3.23 16.06
C GLU A 727 7.42 2.30 15.77
N PHE A 728 7.24 1.26 16.58
CA PHE A 728 6.21 0.22 16.36
C PHE A 728 5.42 -0.09 17.63
N VAL A 729 4.12 -0.34 17.46
CA VAL A 729 3.25 -0.93 18.48
C VAL A 729 2.76 -2.27 17.94
N LEU A 730 3.33 -3.36 18.45
CA LEU A 730 2.96 -4.72 18.05
C LEU A 730 1.82 -5.22 18.93
N ILE A 731 0.69 -5.58 18.34
CA ILE A 731 -0.48 -6.12 19.03
C ILE A 731 -0.57 -7.59 18.67
N CYS A 732 0.05 -8.43 19.51
CA CYS A 732 0.24 -9.86 19.31
C CYS A 732 -0.89 -10.65 19.98
N ASP A 733 -1.84 -11.13 19.18
CA ASP A 733 -3.02 -11.85 19.65
C ASP A 733 -2.82 -13.38 19.61
N GLY A 734 -3.30 -14.10 20.63
CA GLY A 734 -3.37 -15.56 20.63
C GLY A 734 -2.08 -16.30 21.02
N TYR A 735 -1.32 -15.79 22.01
CA TYR A 735 -0.06 -16.41 22.45
C TYR A 735 -0.22 -17.88 22.90
N ASP A 736 -1.32 -18.21 23.58
CA ASP A 736 -1.68 -19.59 23.96
C ASP A 736 -2.17 -20.46 22.79
N GLU A 737 -2.64 -19.85 21.70
CA GLU A 737 -3.12 -20.54 20.50
C GLU A 737 -1.96 -20.92 19.57
N SER A 738 -0.83 -20.18 19.64
CA SER A 738 0.47 -20.55 19.08
C SER A 738 1.31 -21.48 19.98
N GLN A 739 0.78 -21.92 21.13
CA GLN A 739 1.44 -22.84 22.07
C GLN A 739 2.82 -22.35 22.58
N LEU A 740 3.04 -21.05 22.65
CA LEU A 740 4.36 -20.49 22.90
C LEU A 740 4.79 -20.59 24.38
N LYS A 741 6.04 -21.00 24.60
CA LYS A 741 6.68 -21.03 25.93
C LYS A 741 7.91 -20.11 26.00
N ILE A 742 8.05 -19.23 25.01
CA ILE A 742 9.23 -18.40 24.73
C ILE A 742 8.95 -16.90 24.86
N ASN A 743 9.98 -16.12 25.13
CA ASN A 743 9.88 -14.68 25.31
C ASN A 743 10.05 -13.92 23.99
N LEU A 744 8.90 -13.60 23.36
CA LEU A 744 8.81 -12.96 22.04
C LEU A 744 9.63 -11.67 21.90
N HIS A 745 9.79 -10.88 22.96
CA HIS A 745 10.60 -9.65 22.94
C HIS A 745 12.09 -9.97 22.81
N SER A 746 12.57 -10.92 23.62
CA SER A 746 13.97 -11.35 23.62
C SER A 746 14.37 -12.15 22.38
N THR A 747 13.50 -13.03 21.84
CA THR A 747 13.83 -13.89 20.69
C THR A 747 13.80 -13.12 19.38
N ASN A 748 12.87 -12.18 19.21
CA ASN A 748 12.88 -11.24 18.08
C ASN A 748 13.91 -10.11 18.26
N GLN A 749 14.54 -10.02 19.45
CA GLN A 749 15.65 -9.12 19.74
C GLN A 749 15.31 -7.66 19.45
N PHE A 750 14.13 -7.22 19.93
CA PHE A 750 13.66 -5.83 19.81
C PHE A 750 14.49 -4.86 20.67
N ASN A 751 14.38 -3.57 20.37
CA ASN A 751 15.03 -2.45 21.07
C ASN A 751 16.57 -2.56 21.18
N ARG A 752 17.19 -3.16 20.15
CA ARG A 752 18.64 -3.16 19.93
C ARG A 752 19.20 -1.75 19.75
N ALA A 753 20.49 -1.59 20.03
CA ALA A 753 21.25 -0.40 19.66
C ALA A 753 21.10 -0.07 18.16
N GLY A 754 20.61 1.14 17.87
CA GLY A 754 20.31 1.61 16.51
C GLY A 754 18.88 1.32 16.01
N GLN A 755 18.07 0.56 16.74
CA GLN A 755 16.65 0.36 16.45
C GLN A 755 15.80 1.44 17.14
N ARG A 756 14.64 1.76 16.55
CA ARG A 756 13.61 2.62 17.17
C ARG A 756 12.73 1.85 18.16
N LYS A 757 12.06 2.57 19.08
CA LYS A 757 11.20 1.99 20.13
C LYS A 757 10.15 1.05 19.53
N VAL A 758 10.16 -0.19 19.99
CA VAL A 758 9.10 -1.19 19.79
C VAL A 758 8.43 -1.42 21.14
N GLN A 759 7.11 -1.33 21.18
CA GLN A 759 6.30 -1.77 22.31
C GLN A 759 5.45 -2.97 21.89
N VAL A 760 5.33 -3.97 22.77
CA VAL A 760 4.69 -5.25 22.48
C VAL A 760 3.55 -5.49 23.45
N ILE A 761 2.32 -5.55 22.92
CA ILE A 761 1.11 -5.90 23.65
C ILE A 761 0.77 -7.35 23.30
N VAL A 762 0.74 -8.25 24.28
CA VAL A 762 0.51 -9.69 24.08
C VAL A 762 -0.79 -10.09 24.75
N SER A 763 -1.69 -10.78 24.03
CA SER A 763 -2.88 -11.41 24.64
C SER A 763 -2.64 -12.90 24.92
N CYS A 764 -3.12 -13.36 26.08
CA CYS A 764 -3.02 -14.77 26.47
C CYS A 764 -4.18 -15.20 27.38
N ARG A 765 -4.53 -16.48 27.37
CA ARG A 765 -5.40 -17.10 28.38
C ARG A 765 -4.70 -17.20 29.73
N SER A 766 -5.38 -16.74 30.77
CA SER A 766 -5.03 -16.96 32.18
C SER A 766 -4.68 -18.43 32.48
N GLN A 767 -5.47 -19.38 31.96
CA GLN A 767 -5.29 -20.82 32.19
C GLN A 767 -4.03 -21.43 31.55
N TYR A 768 -3.42 -20.76 30.57
CA TYR A 768 -2.22 -21.27 29.87
C TYR A 768 -0.90 -20.96 30.63
N LEU A 769 -1.01 -20.20 31.72
CA LEU A 769 0.13 -19.64 32.44
C LEU A 769 0.37 -20.41 33.76
N GLY A 770 1.50 -21.11 33.83
CA GLY A 770 1.99 -21.69 35.08
C GLY A 770 2.61 -20.63 36.00
N GLN A 771 2.79 -20.97 37.28
CA GLN A 771 3.20 -20.07 38.37
C GLN A 771 4.30 -19.05 38.00
N ASN A 772 5.38 -19.49 37.34
CA ASN A 772 6.50 -18.64 36.92
C ASN A 772 6.37 -18.05 35.50
N TYR A 773 5.16 -17.64 35.05
CA TYR A 773 4.96 -17.15 33.69
C TYR A 773 5.64 -15.80 33.37
N ARG A 774 5.84 -14.92 34.37
CA ARG A 774 6.32 -13.54 34.16
C ARG A 774 7.68 -13.46 33.45
N SER A 775 8.57 -14.43 33.69
CA SER A 775 9.88 -14.54 33.02
C SER A 775 9.76 -14.75 31.49
N ARG A 776 8.62 -15.24 30.99
CA ARG A 776 8.31 -15.35 29.56
C ARG A 776 7.99 -14.01 28.90
N PHE A 777 7.78 -12.94 29.66
CA PHE A 777 7.33 -11.64 29.13
C PHE A 777 8.16 -10.44 29.59
N GLN A 778 8.97 -10.56 30.66
CA GLN A 778 9.94 -9.54 31.04
C GLN A 778 11.01 -9.37 29.95
N SER A 779 11.26 -8.14 29.48
CA SER A 779 12.42 -7.88 28.62
C SER A 779 13.73 -8.06 29.39
N GLN A 780 14.79 -8.40 28.67
CA GLN A 780 16.15 -8.47 29.22
C GLN A 780 16.96 -7.30 28.64
N PRO A 781 17.48 -6.37 29.46
CA PRO A 781 18.26 -5.25 28.96
C PRO A 781 19.57 -5.75 28.34
N PHE A 782 19.89 -5.26 27.15
CA PHE A 782 21.10 -5.67 26.40
C PHE A 782 22.39 -5.22 27.09
N ASP A 783 22.36 -4.06 27.76
CA ASP A 783 23.44 -3.55 28.61
C ASP A 783 23.28 -4.01 30.07
N ARG A 784 24.18 -4.89 30.52
CA ARG A 784 24.22 -5.42 31.90
C ARG A 784 24.62 -4.38 32.97
N ASN A 785 24.86 -3.13 32.58
CA ASN A 785 25.50 -2.12 33.42
C ASN A 785 24.53 -1.12 34.07
N GLN A 786 23.23 -1.17 33.78
CA GLN A 786 22.22 -0.34 34.45
C GLN A 786 21.38 -1.16 35.44
N PHE A 787 21.88 -1.27 36.68
CA PHE A 787 21.11 -1.78 37.82
C PHE A 787 20.06 -0.75 38.29
N THR A 788 19.02 -0.56 37.48
CA THR A 788 17.77 0.10 37.91
C THR A 788 16.63 -0.90 37.85
N SER A 789 15.97 -1.16 38.97
CA SER A 789 14.85 -2.08 39.11
C SER A 789 13.55 -1.51 38.51
N GLN A 790 13.53 -1.31 37.19
CA GLN A 790 12.35 -0.91 36.43
C GLN A 790 11.63 -2.15 35.88
N ASN A 791 10.36 -2.31 36.24
CA ASN A 791 9.49 -3.32 35.64
C ASN A 791 9.03 -2.85 34.25
N PHE A 792 9.74 -3.29 33.21
CA PHE A 792 9.39 -3.07 31.79
C PHE A 792 8.14 -3.87 31.33
N LEU A 793 7.67 -4.80 32.16
CA LEU A 793 6.43 -5.56 31.99
C LEU A 793 5.27 -4.88 32.73
N GLU A 794 4.16 -4.69 32.03
CA GLU A 794 2.85 -4.30 32.58
C GLU A 794 1.84 -5.45 32.42
N GLU A 795 0.88 -5.57 33.34
CA GLU A 795 -0.15 -6.59 33.32
C GLU A 795 -1.55 -5.97 33.46
N ALA A 796 -2.53 -6.53 32.75
CA ALA A 796 -3.93 -6.24 32.95
C ALA A 796 -4.77 -7.51 32.69
N VAL A 797 -5.65 -7.86 33.63
CA VAL A 797 -6.51 -9.04 33.55
C VAL A 797 -7.94 -8.57 33.30
N ILE A 798 -8.53 -8.90 32.15
CA ILE A 798 -9.92 -8.57 31.83
C ILE A 798 -10.85 -9.18 32.88
N THR A 799 -11.68 -8.35 33.50
CA THR A 799 -12.71 -8.79 34.45
C THR A 799 -13.97 -9.24 33.71
N PRO A 800 -14.79 -10.14 34.28
CA PRO A 800 -16.07 -10.53 33.69
C PRO A 800 -17.01 -9.31 33.49
N PHE A 801 -17.92 -9.36 32.53
CA PHE A 801 -18.84 -8.25 32.25
C PHE A 801 -19.76 -7.94 33.45
N SER A 802 -19.86 -6.66 33.77
CA SER A 802 -20.87 -6.11 34.66
C SER A 802 -22.28 -6.18 34.03
N LYS A 803 -23.32 -6.06 34.87
CA LYS A 803 -24.71 -6.01 34.39
C LYS A 803 -24.94 -4.91 33.34
N GLN A 804 -24.32 -3.74 33.52
CA GLN A 804 -24.41 -2.64 32.55
C GLN A 804 -23.80 -3.02 31.19
N GLN A 805 -22.61 -3.62 31.18
CA GLN A 805 -21.97 -4.08 29.94
C GLN A 805 -22.80 -5.15 29.21
N ILE A 806 -23.51 -6.02 29.95
CA ILE A 806 -24.47 -6.98 29.37
C ILE A 806 -25.66 -6.24 28.74
N GLU A 807 -26.28 -5.29 29.47
CA GLU A 807 -27.41 -4.51 28.95
C GLU A 807 -27.03 -3.65 27.73
N ASP A 808 -25.83 -3.08 27.71
CA ASP A 808 -25.28 -2.34 26.56
C ASP A 808 -24.98 -3.27 25.37
N TYR A 809 -24.49 -4.48 25.62
CA TYR A 809 -24.26 -5.49 24.58
C TYR A 809 -25.57 -5.91 23.91
N VAL A 810 -26.61 -6.22 24.69
CA VAL A 810 -27.96 -6.54 24.16
C VAL A 810 -28.51 -5.36 23.35
N SER A 811 -28.32 -4.13 23.83
CA SER A 811 -28.75 -2.91 23.12
C SER A 811 -28.08 -2.74 21.75
N ARG A 812 -26.81 -3.18 21.60
CA ARG A 812 -26.05 -3.14 20.34
C ARG A 812 -26.27 -4.37 19.45
N PHE A 813 -26.75 -5.49 20.01
CA PHE A 813 -27.02 -6.73 19.28
C PHE A 813 -28.30 -6.68 18.44
N ILE A 814 -29.40 -6.17 19.03
CA ILE A 814 -30.73 -6.20 18.39
C ILE A 814 -30.78 -5.48 17.03
N PRO A 815 -30.13 -4.31 16.81
CA PRO A 815 -30.20 -3.61 15.52
C PRO A 815 -29.51 -4.29 14.33
N LEU A 816 -28.74 -5.37 14.54
CA LEU A 816 -27.93 -5.98 13.47
C LEU A 816 -28.77 -6.78 12.45
N GLU A 817 -29.81 -7.47 12.91
CA GLU A 817 -30.73 -8.28 12.10
C GLU A 817 -32.11 -8.30 12.76
N PRO A 818 -33.23 -8.51 12.02
CA PRO A 818 -34.56 -8.62 12.62
C PRO A 818 -34.63 -9.80 13.60
N ARG A 819 -34.69 -9.50 14.90
CA ARG A 819 -34.77 -10.48 16.00
C ARG A 819 -36.21 -10.64 16.51
N PRO A 820 -36.57 -11.80 17.11
CA PRO A 820 -37.95 -12.08 17.55
C PRO A 820 -38.38 -11.33 18.82
N TRP A 821 -37.44 -10.73 19.57
CA TRP A 821 -37.65 -10.15 20.90
C TRP A 821 -37.01 -8.76 21.02
N VAL A 822 -37.55 -7.93 21.91
CA VAL A 822 -36.98 -6.63 22.30
C VAL A 822 -35.98 -6.75 23.47
N LYS A 823 -35.27 -5.67 23.80
CA LYS A 823 -34.19 -5.65 24.83
C LYS A 823 -34.72 -6.15 26.18
N GLU A 824 -35.87 -5.65 26.58
CA GLU A 824 -36.50 -5.89 27.87
C GLU A 824 -36.81 -7.38 28.06
N GLU A 825 -37.12 -8.09 26.96
CA GLU A 825 -37.40 -9.52 26.98
C GLU A 825 -36.14 -10.36 27.09
N TYR A 826 -35.08 -10.03 26.35
CA TYR A 826 -33.78 -10.68 26.53
C TYR A 826 -33.25 -10.51 27.96
N ILE A 827 -33.29 -9.30 28.52
CA ILE A 827 -32.85 -9.04 29.89
C ILE A 827 -33.75 -9.74 30.92
N ARG A 828 -35.08 -9.78 30.69
CA ARG A 828 -36.00 -10.59 31.51
C ARG A 828 -35.62 -12.07 31.48
N MET A 829 -35.39 -12.67 30.30
CA MET A 829 -35.06 -14.10 30.21
C MET A 829 -33.70 -14.41 30.86
N LEU A 830 -32.67 -13.60 30.62
CA LEU A 830 -31.35 -13.73 31.23
C LEU A 830 -31.40 -13.67 32.76
N THR A 831 -32.26 -12.82 33.33
CA THR A 831 -32.42 -12.67 34.79
C THR A 831 -33.40 -13.67 35.43
N THR A 832 -34.32 -14.25 34.65
CA THR A 832 -35.33 -15.21 35.15
C THR A 832 -34.77 -16.63 35.28
N ILE A 833 -33.85 -17.03 34.39
CA ILE A 833 -33.26 -18.37 34.40
C ILE A 833 -32.11 -18.42 35.43
N PRO A 834 -32.19 -19.26 36.49
CA PRO A 834 -31.10 -19.41 37.46
C PRO A 834 -29.77 -19.80 36.81
N ASN A 835 -28.65 -19.34 37.39
CA ASN A 835 -27.26 -19.48 36.91
C ASN A 835 -26.89 -18.73 35.61
N LEU A 836 -27.86 -18.38 34.76
CA LEU A 836 -27.55 -17.88 33.42
C LEU A 836 -26.84 -16.52 33.44
N MET A 837 -27.22 -15.62 34.35
CA MET A 837 -26.56 -14.32 34.55
C MET A 837 -25.06 -14.42 34.83
N ASP A 838 -24.60 -15.46 35.55
CA ASP A 838 -23.18 -15.68 35.81
C ASP A 838 -22.45 -16.25 34.59
N LEU A 839 -23.13 -17.14 33.85
CA LEU A 839 -22.64 -17.73 32.60
C LEU A 839 -22.39 -16.66 31.52
N VAL A 840 -23.29 -15.69 31.37
CA VAL A 840 -23.21 -14.64 30.35
C VAL A 840 -22.32 -13.44 30.73
N LYS A 841 -21.63 -13.48 31.88
CA LYS A 841 -20.53 -12.53 32.17
C LYS A 841 -19.35 -12.71 31.20
N ASN A 842 -19.29 -13.83 30.48
CA ASN A 842 -18.38 -14.05 29.36
C ASN A 842 -19.03 -13.57 28.05
N PRO A 843 -18.44 -12.61 27.30
CA PRO A 843 -19.06 -12.03 26.10
C PRO A 843 -19.39 -13.03 25.00
N PHE A 844 -18.56 -14.07 24.83
CA PHE A 844 -18.83 -15.12 23.84
C PHE A 844 -20.06 -15.96 24.25
N LEU A 845 -20.19 -16.30 25.54
CA LEU A 845 -21.31 -17.08 26.06
C LEU A 845 -22.62 -16.26 26.10
N LEU A 846 -22.54 -14.95 26.35
CA LEU A 846 -23.66 -14.02 26.14
C LEU A 846 -24.16 -14.10 24.70
N THR A 847 -23.26 -14.05 23.73
CA THR A 847 -23.61 -14.19 22.30
C THR A 847 -24.27 -15.53 21.97
N LEU A 848 -23.75 -16.66 22.47
CA LEU A 848 -24.40 -17.96 22.26
C LEU A 848 -25.80 -18.00 22.90
N ALA A 849 -25.96 -17.44 24.10
CA ALA A 849 -27.24 -17.37 24.78
C ALA A 849 -28.26 -16.50 24.03
N LEU A 850 -27.87 -15.31 23.56
CA LEU A 850 -28.76 -14.40 22.82
C LEU A 850 -29.25 -14.99 21.48
N GLU A 851 -28.44 -15.79 20.80
CA GLU A 851 -28.86 -16.52 19.59
C GLU A 851 -29.79 -17.71 19.89
N THR A 852 -29.62 -18.39 21.03
CA THR A 852 -30.32 -19.65 21.34
C THR A 852 -31.57 -19.50 22.21
N LEU A 853 -31.62 -18.49 23.09
CA LEU A 853 -32.70 -18.29 24.07
C LEU A 853 -34.13 -18.29 23.49
N PRO A 854 -34.40 -17.70 22.32
CA PRO A 854 -35.72 -17.76 21.70
C PRO A 854 -36.21 -19.19 21.47
N ALA A 855 -35.33 -20.11 21.05
CA ALA A 855 -35.67 -21.51 20.83
C ALA A 855 -35.69 -22.36 22.13
N ILE A 856 -34.84 -22.01 23.11
CA ILE A 856 -34.75 -22.71 24.41
C ILE A 856 -36.00 -22.47 25.30
N THR A 857 -36.65 -21.33 25.13
CA THR A 857 -37.79 -20.89 25.96
C THR A 857 -39.16 -21.04 25.28
N GLU A 858 -39.19 -21.42 23.99
CA GLU A 858 -40.41 -21.58 23.22
C GLU A 858 -41.35 -22.63 23.85
N GLY A 859 -42.64 -22.30 23.99
CA GLY A 859 -43.66 -23.17 24.57
C GLY A 859 -43.66 -23.34 26.11
N LYS A 860 -42.71 -22.74 26.85
CA LYS A 860 -42.53 -23.01 28.29
C LYS A 860 -43.33 -22.11 29.22
N LYS A 861 -43.77 -22.66 30.35
CA LYS A 861 -44.59 -21.98 31.38
C LYS A 861 -43.89 -21.71 32.70
N ASP A 862 -42.89 -22.52 33.08
CA ASP A 862 -42.01 -22.26 34.21
C ASP A 862 -40.56 -22.25 33.72
N LEU A 863 -39.88 -21.14 33.98
CA LEU A 863 -38.47 -20.90 33.62
C LEU A 863 -37.56 -20.97 34.85
N SER A 864 -38.13 -20.96 36.06
CA SER A 864 -37.39 -20.91 37.34
C SER A 864 -36.78 -22.26 37.73
N ALA A 865 -37.33 -23.36 37.23
CA ALA A 865 -36.79 -24.71 37.40
C ALA A 865 -35.61 -25.03 36.44
N ILE A 866 -35.41 -24.22 35.39
CA ILE A 866 -34.43 -24.51 34.33
C ILE A 866 -33.03 -24.06 34.78
N ARG A 867 -32.09 -25.00 34.91
CA ARG A 867 -30.66 -24.69 34.98
C ARG A 867 -30.02 -24.99 33.63
N ILE A 868 -29.14 -24.11 33.15
CA ILE A 868 -28.44 -24.29 31.88
C ILE A 868 -26.94 -24.44 32.17
N ALA A 869 -26.34 -25.53 31.73
CA ALA A 869 -24.89 -25.72 31.75
C ALA A 869 -24.24 -24.99 30.56
N ARG A 870 -22.93 -24.70 30.63
CA ARG A 870 -22.21 -24.10 29.50
C ARG A 870 -22.34 -24.98 28.26
N VAL A 871 -22.14 -26.29 28.42
CA VAL A 871 -22.18 -27.23 27.30
C VAL A 871 -23.52 -27.23 26.56
N GLN A 872 -24.65 -27.06 27.28
CA GLN A 872 -25.99 -26.99 26.68
C GLN A 872 -26.19 -25.76 25.78
N LEU A 873 -25.52 -24.63 26.06
CA LEU A 873 -25.53 -23.47 25.17
C LEU A 873 -24.79 -23.76 23.85
N TYR A 874 -23.71 -24.55 23.88
CA TYR A 874 -23.00 -24.98 22.66
C TYR A 874 -23.79 -26.07 21.91
N ASP A 875 -24.40 -27.01 22.62
CA ASP A 875 -25.30 -28.02 22.06
C ASP A 875 -26.45 -27.35 21.27
N ALA A 876 -27.16 -26.42 21.91
CA ALA A 876 -28.24 -25.66 21.28
C ALA A 876 -27.75 -24.74 20.14
N PHE A 877 -26.61 -24.06 20.31
CA PHE A 877 -26.07 -23.16 19.29
C PHE A 877 -25.64 -23.91 18.02
N VAL A 878 -24.97 -25.05 18.14
CA VAL A 878 -24.51 -25.82 16.97
C VAL A 878 -25.69 -26.40 16.20
N VAL A 879 -26.71 -26.94 16.89
CA VAL A 879 -27.95 -27.39 16.25
C VAL A 879 -28.68 -26.22 15.58
N HIS A 880 -28.79 -25.05 16.23
CA HIS A 880 -29.37 -23.85 15.62
C HIS A 880 -28.59 -23.40 14.37
N TRP A 881 -27.27 -23.31 14.45
CA TRP A 881 -26.39 -22.91 13.35
C TRP A 881 -26.54 -23.83 12.14
N LEU A 882 -26.53 -25.14 12.34
CA LEU A 882 -26.71 -26.12 11.27
C LEU A 882 -28.13 -26.06 10.69
N ARG A 883 -29.17 -25.91 11.53
CA ARG A 883 -30.57 -25.75 11.11
C ARG A 883 -30.78 -24.46 10.28
N VAL A 884 -30.10 -23.36 10.60
CA VAL A 884 -30.09 -22.12 9.79
C VAL A 884 -29.35 -22.33 8.46
N ASN A 885 -28.23 -23.05 8.45
CA ASN A 885 -27.48 -23.31 7.22
C ASN A 885 -28.14 -24.35 6.30
N LYS A 886 -28.88 -25.32 6.86
CA LYS A 886 -29.79 -26.24 6.15
C LYS A 886 -30.85 -25.43 5.38
N ARG A 887 -31.63 -24.60 6.09
CA ARG A 887 -32.63 -23.68 5.46
C ARG A 887 -32.02 -22.78 4.39
N ARG A 888 -30.78 -22.31 4.57
CA ARG A 888 -30.07 -21.50 3.57
C ARG A 888 -29.73 -22.31 2.31
N LEU A 889 -29.36 -23.59 2.43
CA LEU A 889 -29.08 -24.45 1.29
C LEU A 889 -30.38 -24.88 0.56
N GLU A 890 -31.44 -25.21 1.31
CA GLU A 890 -32.78 -25.49 0.78
C GLU A 890 -33.32 -24.37 -0.13
N ASN A 891 -33.08 -23.11 0.25
CA ASN A 891 -33.56 -21.89 -0.43
C ASN A 891 -32.54 -21.29 -1.44
N ASN A 892 -31.37 -21.91 -1.64
CA ASN A 892 -30.39 -21.45 -2.61
C ASN A 892 -30.57 -22.18 -3.96
N ALA A 893 -30.27 -21.48 -5.06
CA ALA A 893 -30.01 -22.13 -6.33
C ALA A 893 -28.69 -22.92 -6.25
N LEU A 894 -28.81 -24.24 -6.08
CA LEU A 894 -27.72 -25.21 -6.22
C LEU A 894 -27.66 -25.73 -7.67
N THR A 895 -26.52 -26.30 -8.08
CA THR A 895 -26.48 -27.08 -9.34
C THR A 895 -27.31 -28.36 -9.19
N VAL A 896 -27.74 -28.99 -10.28
CA VAL A 896 -28.49 -30.27 -10.21
C VAL A 896 -27.73 -31.32 -9.40
N HIS A 897 -26.44 -31.48 -9.67
CA HIS A 897 -25.59 -32.41 -8.94
C HIS A 897 -25.39 -32.04 -7.45
N ASP A 898 -25.22 -30.75 -7.13
CA ASP A 898 -25.19 -30.29 -5.74
C ASP A 898 -26.54 -30.48 -5.03
N ARG A 899 -27.66 -30.46 -5.77
CA ARG A 899 -29.00 -30.71 -5.24
C ARG A 899 -29.19 -32.19 -4.94
N ASP A 900 -28.86 -33.08 -5.87
CA ASP A 900 -28.89 -34.53 -5.65
C ASP A 900 -28.06 -34.94 -4.42
N VAL A 901 -26.87 -34.35 -4.26
CA VAL A 901 -25.98 -34.59 -3.10
C VAL A 901 -26.52 -33.93 -1.83
N PHE A 902 -27.13 -32.74 -1.91
CA PHE A 902 -27.74 -32.10 -0.74
C PHE A 902 -28.97 -32.88 -0.25
N ASP A 903 -29.82 -33.38 -1.14
CA ASP A 903 -31.00 -34.15 -0.76
C ASP A 903 -30.61 -35.54 -0.20
N GLN A 904 -29.53 -36.17 -0.68
CA GLN A 904 -28.91 -37.33 0.00
C GLN A 904 -28.42 -37.00 1.42
N LEU A 905 -27.88 -35.80 1.65
CA LEU A 905 -27.50 -35.33 2.99
C LEU A 905 -28.72 -34.99 3.86
N LEU A 906 -29.89 -34.70 3.28
CA LEU A 906 -31.14 -34.57 4.03
C LEU A 906 -31.62 -35.95 4.50
N ASP A 907 -31.70 -36.93 3.60
CA ASP A 907 -32.11 -38.31 3.90
C ASP A 907 -31.20 -38.98 4.96
N ALA A 908 -29.90 -38.67 4.94
CA ALA A 908 -28.92 -39.18 5.90
C ALA A 908 -28.82 -38.37 7.22
N GLY A 909 -29.63 -37.33 7.41
CA GLY A 909 -29.66 -36.53 8.64
C GLY A 909 -28.62 -35.40 8.68
N PHE A 910 -28.85 -34.34 7.89
CA PHE A 910 -27.90 -33.24 7.67
C PHE A 910 -27.27 -32.66 8.95
N ILE A 911 -28.05 -32.50 10.03
CA ILE A 911 -27.55 -31.94 11.30
C ILE A 911 -26.59 -32.91 12.00
N SER A 912 -26.91 -34.21 12.08
CA SER A 912 -26.05 -35.19 12.74
C SER A 912 -24.75 -35.40 11.96
N MET A 913 -24.82 -35.43 10.62
CA MET A 913 -23.64 -35.44 9.74
C MET A 913 -22.75 -34.21 9.92
N GLY A 914 -23.33 -33.01 10.06
CA GLY A 914 -22.57 -31.79 10.32
C GLY A 914 -21.86 -31.79 11.67
N ILE A 915 -22.43 -32.45 12.68
CA ILE A 915 -21.85 -32.60 14.03
C ILE A 915 -20.74 -33.65 14.02
N ASP A 916 -20.99 -34.85 13.46
CA ASP A 916 -19.99 -35.92 13.30
C ASP A 916 -18.76 -35.44 12.52
N TYR A 917 -18.97 -34.77 11.39
CA TYR A 917 -17.90 -34.18 10.60
C TYR A 917 -17.10 -33.15 11.41
N SER A 918 -17.79 -32.28 12.19
CA SER A 918 -17.12 -31.29 13.06
C SER A 918 -16.29 -31.95 14.17
N MET A 919 -16.77 -33.08 14.71
CA MET A 919 -16.07 -33.90 15.70
C MET A 919 -14.83 -34.59 15.10
N LYS A 920 -14.94 -35.16 13.90
CA LYS A 920 -13.82 -35.75 13.15
C LYS A 920 -12.75 -34.72 12.81
N LEU A 921 -13.16 -33.53 12.35
CA LEU A 921 -12.26 -32.41 12.08
C LEU A 921 -11.55 -31.94 13.37
N ALA A 922 -12.28 -31.82 14.49
CA ALA A 922 -11.70 -31.47 15.78
C ALA A 922 -10.66 -32.51 16.25
N LEU A 923 -10.99 -33.80 16.17
CA LEU A 923 -10.05 -34.89 16.46
C LEU A 923 -8.79 -34.79 15.59
N ALA A 924 -8.94 -34.60 14.28
CA ALA A 924 -7.80 -34.50 13.36
C ALA A 924 -6.88 -33.30 13.67
N ILE A 925 -7.43 -32.15 14.12
CA ILE A 925 -6.63 -31.00 14.54
C ILE A 925 -5.82 -31.32 15.81
N PHE A 926 -6.41 -31.99 16.80
CA PHE A 926 -5.68 -32.41 18.01
C PHE A 926 -4.64 -33.51 17.72
N ASP A 927 -4.98 -34.51 16.92
CA ASP A 927 -4.09 -35.62 16.58
C ASP A 927 -2.95 -35.26 15.62
N LYS A 928 -3.15 -34.29 14.72
CA LYS A 928 -2.21 -33.97 13.61
C LYS A 928 -1.63 -32.56 13.65
N GLN A 929 -2.14 -31.67 14.51
CA GLN A 929 -1.62 -30.32 14.74
C GLN A 929 -1.51 -29.97 16.25
N ASP A 930 -1.58 -30.96 17.15
CA ASP A 930 -1.54 -30.81 18.61
C ASP A 930 -2.58 -29.82 19.19
N GLY A 931 -3.67 -29.56 18.44
CA GLY A 931 -4.72 -28.61 18.84
C GLY A 931 -4.53 -27.18 18.33
N ALA A 932 -3.50 -26.90 17.53
CA ALA A 932 -3.30 -25.58 16.92
C ALA A 932 -4.50 -25.21 16.01
N PRO A 933 -5.23 -24.11 16.27
CA PRO A 933 -6.59 -23.91 15.75
C PRO A 933 -6.65 -23.44 14.28
N VAL A 934 -5.52 -23.10 13.67
CA VAL A 934 -5.43 -22.60 12.28
C VAL A 934 -4.96 -23.70 11.34
N ILE A 935 -5.82 -24.05 10.37
CA ILE A 935 -5.52 -25.00 9.31
C ILE A 935 -5.19 -24.23 8.04
N GLN A 936 -3.92 -24.24 7.62
CA GLN A 936 -3.54 -23.80 6.27
C GLN A 936 -3.74 -24.97 5.29
N TYR A 937 -4.56 -24.79 4.25
CA TYR A 937 -4.78 -25.78 3.20
C TYR A 937 -4.57 -25.20 1.79
N ASN A 938 -3.76 -25.89 0.99
CA ASN A 938 -3.57 -25.62 -0.43
C ASN A 938 -3.62 -26.94 -1.19
N HIS A 939 -4.67 -27.15 -1.99
CA HIS A 939 -4.95 -28.38 -2.75
C HIS A 939 -3.76 -28.94 -3.54
N LEU A 940 -2.86 -28.10 -4.05
CA LEU A 940 -1.66 -28.56 -4.78
C LEU A 940 -0.52 -29.04 -3.88
N ARG A 941 -0.43 -28.55 -2.63
CA ARG A 941 0.62 -28.92 -1.66
C ARG A 941 0.15 -30.01 -0.70
N ASP A 942 -1.09 -29.93 -0.26
CA ASP A 942 -1.68 -30.79 0.75
C ASP A 942 -2.31 -32.08 0.17
N LYS A 943 -2.15 -32.37 -1.14
CA LYS A 943 -2.80 -33.51 -1.81
C LYS A 943 -2.56 -34.89 -1.17
N ASN A 944 -1.46 -35.06 -0.43
CA ASN A 944 -1.13 -36.29 0.30
C ASN A 944 -1.23 -36.11 1.83
N SER A 945 -1.98 -35.09 2.29
CA SER A 945 -2.17 -34.73 3.70
C SER A 945 -3.55 -35.14 4.19
N TRP A 946 -3.69 -35.37 5.49
CA TRP A 946 -4.97 -35.66 6.15
C TRP A 946 -6.04 -34.59 5.86
N LYS A 947 -5.62 -33.35 5.58
CA LYS A 947 -6.49 -32.22 5.25
C LYS A 947 -7.38 -32.46 4.02
N VAL A 948 -7.00 -33.34 3.09
CA VAL A 948 -7.81 -33.61 1.88
C VAL A 948 -9.19 -34.16 2.27
N GLU A 949 -9.27 -35.02 3.28
CA GLU A 949 -10.52 -35.58 3.82
C GLU A 949 -11.54 -34.49 4.22
N PHE A 950 -11.04 -33.30 4.62
CA PHE A 950 -11.84 -32.19 5.13
C PHE A 950 -11.91 -30.96 4.18
N PHE A 951 -11.02 -30.85 3.19
CA PHE A 951 -10.91 -29.63 2.36
C PHE A 951 -10.83 -29.89 0.85
N ASP A 952 -11.07 -31.12 0.39
CA ASP A 952 -11.15 -31.45 -1.04
C ASP A 952 -12.41 -30.88 -1.74
N ALA A 953 -12.38 -30.88 -3.08
CA ALA A 953 -13.46 -30.38 -3.94
C ALA A 953 -14.70 -31.29 -4.02
N ASN A 954 -14.69 -32.46 -3.38
CA ASN A 954 -15.84 -33.38 -3.29
C ASN A 954 -17.13 -32.63 -2.84
N PRO A 955 -18.27 -32.78 -3.56
CA PRO A 955 -19.49 -32.02 -3.27
C PRO A 955 -20.05 -32.24 -1.86
N VAL A 956 -19.96 -33.46 -1.32
CA VAL A 956 -20.37 -33.77 0.07
C VAL A 956 -19.55 -32.96 1.07
N VAL A 957 -18.22 -33.06 0.95
CA VAL A 957 -17.26 -32.35 1.82
C VAL A 957 -17.47 -30.84 1.70
N ARG A 958 -17.66 -30.33 0.48
CA ARG A 958 -17.90 -28.92 0.19
C ARG A 958 -19.20 -28.40 0.81
N LEU A 959 -20.31 -29.12 0.68
CA LEU A 959 -21.62 -28.71 1.21
C LEU A 959 -21.65 -28.73 2.74
N LEU A 960 -21.04 -29.74 3.37
CA LEU A 960 -20.85 -29.78 4.83
C LEU A 960 -19.96 -28.62 5.29
N LEU A 961 -18.79 -28.41 4.68
CA LEU A 961 -17.88 -27.29 5.02
C LEU A 961 -18.51 -25.89 4.77
N GLU A 962 -19.39 -25.77 3.77
CA GLU A 962 -20.22 -24.57 3.53
C GLU A 962 -21.31 -24.36 4.60
N SER A 963 -21.64 -25.36 5.44
CA SER A 963 -22.61 -25.24 6.55
C SER A 963 -21.98 -25.05 7.93
N LEU A 964 -20.76 -25.54 8.17
CA LEU A 964 -20.11 -25.54 9.49
C LEU A 964 -19.85 -24.15 10.10
N PRO A 965 -19.71 -24.05 11.44
CA PRO A 965 -19.25 -22.86 12.15
C PRO A 965 -17.73 -22.63 12.00
N LEU A 966 -17.26 -22.56 10.75
CA LEU A 966 -15.89 -22.26 10.39
C LEU A 966 -15.77 -20.84 9.81
N THR A 967 -14.58 -20.28 9.98
CA THR A 967 -14.11 -19.03 9.38
C THR A 967 -13.10 -19.37 8.28
N ARG A 968 -12.97 -18.52 7.26
CA ARG A 968 -12.00 -18.71 6.17
C ARG A 968 -11.34 -17.38 5.83
N SER A 969 -10.01 -17.36 5.77
CA SER A 969 -9.23 -16.21 5.27
C SER A 969 -8.21 -16.69 4.24
N GLY A 970 -8.58 -16.56 2.96
CA GLY A 970 -7.85 -17.13 1.83
C GLY A 970 -7.75 -18.65 1.89
N ASN A 971 -6.58 -19.14 2.30
CA ASN A 971 -6.24 -20.57 2.44
C ASN A 971 -6.18 -21.04 3.91
N HIS A 972 -6.50 -20.17 4.86
CA HIS A 972 -6.58 -20.50 6.28
C HIS A 972 -8.03 -20.74 6.70
N PHE A 973 -8.25 -21.79 7.49
CA PHE A 973 -9.53 -22.16 8.08
C PHE A 973 -9.36 -22.29 9.60
N GLN A 974 -10.33 -21.78 10.36
CA GLN A 974 -10.33 -21.82 11.84
C GLN A 974 -11.78 -21.88 12.33
N PHE A 975 -12.05 -22.60 13.43
CA PHE A 975 -13.38 -22.59 14.06
C PHE A 975 -13.79 -21.20 14.55
N LEU A 976 -15.10 -20.95 14.63
CA LEU A 976 -15.70 -19.67 15.04
C LEU A 976 -15.30 -19.15 16.43
N HIS A 977 -14.63 -19.97 17.23
CA HIS A 977 -13.81 -19.59 18.38
C HIS A 977 -13.03 -20.85 18.79
N ARG A 978 -11.83 -20.73 19.40
CA ARG A 978 -11.08 -21.91 19.85
C ARG A 978 -11.85 -22.72 20.91
N SER A 979 -12.76 -22.11 21.70
CA SER A 979 -13.67 -22.89 22.56
C SER A 979 -14.61 -23.83 21.80
N MET A 980 -14.91 -23.55 20.53
CA MET A 980 -15.77 -24.40 19.69
C MET A 980 -15.02 -25.67 19.27
N LEU A 981 -13.72 -25.54 18.95
CA LEU A 981 -12.80 -26.66 18.73
C LEU A 981 -12.67 -27.51 20.00
N GLU A 982 -12.46 -26.86 21.15
CA GLU A 982 -12.39 -27.51 22.47
C GLU A 982 -13.70 -28.24 22.83
N TYR A 983 -14.85 -27.63 22.53
CA TYR A 983 -16.18 -28.25 22.66
C TYR A 983 -16.35 -29.47 21.74
N PHE A 984 -16.08 -29.37 20.44
CA PHE A 984 -16.23 -30.50 19.52
C PHE A 984 -15.30 -31.66 19.89
N PHE A 985 -14.07 -31.40 20.33
CA PHE A 985 -13.18 -32.43 20.85
C PHE A 985 -13.70 -33.06 22.16
N SER A 986 -14.30 -32.28 23.07
CA SER A 986 -14.95 -32.83 24.26
C SER A 986 -16.09 -33.82 23.93
N ARG A 987 -16.78 -33.63 22.80
CA ARG A 987 -17.79 -34.59 22.30
C ARG A 987 -17.19 -35.89 21.76
N VAL A 988 -15.95 -35.87 21.24
CA VAL A 988 -15.24 -37.08 20.80
C VAL A 988 -14.88 -37.96 22.01
N ILE A 989 -14.56 -37.33 23.14
CA ILE A 989 -14.35 -38.04 24.42
C ILE A 989 -15.68 -38.58 24.95
N TYR A 990 -16.72 -37.76 25.03
CA TYR A 990 -18.07 -38.18 25.41
C TYR A 990 -19.17 -37.35 24.72
N SER A 991 -19.96 -38.02 23.89
CA SER A 991 -21.23 -37.51 23.39
C SER A 991 -22.38 -38.21 24.15
N PRO A 992 -23.37 -37.46 24.67
CA PRO A 992 -24.69 -38.03 24.93
C PRO A 992 -25.35 -38.46 23.60
N ALA A 993 -26.57 -39.00 23.67
CA ALA A 993 -27.33 -39.50 22.53
C ALA A 993 -27.44 -38.48 21.36
N GLN A 994 -27.76 -38.99 20.16
CA GLN A 994 -27.66 -38.24 18.91
C GLN A 994 -28.39 -36.89 18.93
N LEU A 995 -27.69 -35.84 18.50
CA LEU A 995 -28.27 -34.51 18.30
C LEU A 995 -28.91 -34.44 16.91
N ASP A 996 -30.05 -35.11 16.77
CA ASP A 996 -30.81 -35.17 15.53
C ASP A 996 -31.76 -33.97 15.37
N GLU A 997 -32.55 -33.94 14.30
CA GLU A 997 -33.31 -32.74 13.92
C GLU A 997 -34.42 -32.35 14.92
N GLU A 998 -34.89 -33.31 15.73
CA GLU A 998 -35.90 -33.15 16.79
C GLU A 998 -35.30 -32.74 18.16
N PHE A 999 -34.01 -32.39 18.26
CA PHE A 999 -33.36 -32.08 19.54
C PHE A 999 -34.08 -30.97 20.35
N ASP A 1000 -34.76 -31.40 21.41
CA ASP A 1000 -35.19 -30.59 22.56
C ASP A 1000 -34.07 -30.57 23.61
N PRO A 1001 -33.51 -29.40 23.98
CA PRO A 1001 -32.46 -29.30 25.00
C PRO A 1001 -32.87 -29.67 26.44
N HIS A 1002 -34.10 -30.16 26.66
CA HIS A 1002 -34.68 -30.40 27.99
C HIS A 1002 -35.39 -31.75 28.19
N VAL A 1003 -35.41 -32.62 27.19
CA VAL A 1003 -35.75 -34.03 27.42
C VAL A 1003 -34.55 -34.69 28.12
N GLU A 1004 -34.79 -35.36 29.25
CA GLU A 1004 -33.80 -36.31 29.78
C GLU A 1004 -33.59 -37.40 28.72
N THR A 1005 -32.47 -37.33 28.01
CA THR A 1005 -32.21 -38.20 26.86
C THR A 1005 -32.33 -39.68 27.29
N PRO A 1006 -33.19 -40.50 26.67
CA PRO A 1006 -33.37 -41.88 27.08
C PRO A 1006 -32.02 -42.59 27.01
N SER A 1007 -31.60 -43.15 28.14
CA SER A 1007 -30.28 -43.76 28.32
C SER A 1007 -30.01 -44.82 27.23
N PRO A 1008 -28.89 -44.76 26.49
CA PRO A 1008 -28.54 -45.83 25.56
C PRO A 1008 -28.44 -47.15 26.35
N SER A 1009 -29.19 -48.15 25.91
CA SER A 1009 -29.34 -49.39 26.66
C SER A 1009 -28.03 -50.20 26.65
N SER A 1010 -27.59 -50.58 27.86
CA SER A 1010 -26.27 -51.14 28.19
C SER A 1010 -25.09 -50.16 28.04
N ALA A 1011 -24.28 -50.08 29.09
CA ALA A 1011 -23.12 -49.19 29.14
C ALA A 1011 -22.00 -49.69 28.23
N THR A 1012 -21.91 -49.13 27.02
CA THR A 1012 -20.69 -49.22 26.21
C THR A 1012 -19.54 -48.60 26.99
N LEU A 1013 -18.56 -49.44 27.34
CA LEU A 1013 -17.31 -49.00 27.92
C LEU A 1013 -16.54 -48.18 26.87
N PHE A 1014 -15.76 -47.19 27.30
CA PHE A 1014 -14.87 -46.47 26.38
C PHE A 1014 -13.96 -47.45 25.63
N ASP A 1015 -13.88 -47.25 24.32
CA ASP A 1015 -12.86 -47.90 23.49
C ASP A 1015 -11.46 -47.41 23.88
N GLN A 1016 -10.43 -48.25 23.71
CA GLN A 1016 -9.03 -47.87 23.90
C GLN A 1016 -8.59 -46.81 22.88
N ASP A 1017 -9.36 -46.66 21.80
CA ASP A 1017 -9.17 -45.63 20.78
C ASP A 1017 -9.68 -44.23 21.19
N ASN A 1018 -10.44 -44.11 22.28
CA ASN A 1018 -10.97 -42.84 22.78
C ASN A 1018 -9.82 -41.91 23.26
N PRO A 1019 -9.87 -40.58 22.97
CA PRO A 1019 -8.80 -39.66 23.35
C PRO A 1019 -8.48 -39.61 24.86
N LEU A 1020 -9.43 -39.98 25.73
CA LEU A 1020 -9.24 -40.13 27.18
C LEU A 1020 -8.03 -41.03 27.54
N PHE A 1021 -7.72 -42.04 26.71
CA PHE A 1021 -6.63 -43.00 26.90
C PHE A 1021 -5.33 -42.60 26.20
N ARG A 1022 -5.39 -41.62 25.29
CA ARG A 1022 -4.32 -41.31 24.33
C ARG A 1022 -3.64 -39.96 24.55
N ARG A 1023 -4.33 -38.98 25.16
CA ARG A 1023 -3.82 -37.61 25.39
C ARG A 1023 -3.88 -37.26 26.88
N ASP A 1024 -2.88 -36.53 27.38
CA ASP A 1024 -2.99 -35.82 28.65
C ASP A 1024 -4.01 -34.68 28.50
N LEU A 1025 -5.11 -34.75 29.24
CA LEU A 1025 -6.14 -33.71 29.26
C LEU A 1025 -6.01 -32.78 30.47
N VAL A 1026 -5.13 -33.06 31.44
CA VAL A 1026 -4.92 -32.24 32.65
C VAL A 1026 -4.46 -30.84 32.28
N SER A 1027 -3.60 -30.75 31.25
CA SER A 1027 -3.16 -29.48 30.68
C SER A 1027 -4.25 -28.73 29.90
N GLU A 1028 -5.29 -29.41 29.40
CA GLU A 1028 -6.36 -28.88 28.54
C GLU A 1028 -7.59 -28.41 29.35
N SER A 1029 -7.40 -27.50 30.30
CA SER A 1029 -8.45 -27.08 31.27
C SER A 1029 -9.78 -26.59 30.64
N SER A 1030 -9.79 -26.05 29.42
CA SER A 1030 -11.04 -25.76 28.68
C SER A 1030 -11.87 -27.02 28.42
N ILE A 1031 -11.21 -28.10 28.00
CA ILE A 1031 -11.84 -29.36 27.61
C ILE A 1031 -12.37 -30.07 28.85
N ILE A 1032 -11.58 -30.07 29.94
CA ILE A 1032 -12.03 -30.53 31.26
C ILE A 1032 -13.32 -29.84 31.68
N LEU A 1033 -13.45 -28.52 31.52
CA LEU A 1033 -14.68 -27.81 31.93
C LEU A 1033 -15.93 -28.27 31.16
N PHE A 1034 -15.83 -28.57 29.86
CA PHE A 1034 -16.95 -29.17 29.10
C PHE A 1034 -17.28 -30.59 29.56
N LEU A 1035 -16.28 -31.37 29.97
CA LEU A 1035 -16.49 -32.72 30.52
C LEU A 1035 -17.06 -32.68 31.94
N CYS A 1036 -16.71 -31.67 32.74
CA CYS A 1036 -17.30 -31.43 34.07
C CYS A 1036 -18.79 -31.11 33.99
N ASP A 1037 -19.19 -30.26 33.05
CA ASP A 1037 -20.61 -30.02 32.74
C ASP A 1037 -21.33 -31.34 32.37
N ARG A 1038 -20.71 -32.19 31.54
CA ARG A 1038 -21.28 -33.49 31.14
C ARG A 1038 -21.36 -34.49 32.30
N VAL A 1039 -20.41 -34.50 33.23
CA VAL A 1039 -20.47 -35.30 34.48
C VAL A 1039 -21.65 -34.85 35.37
N ASN A 1040 -21.92 -33.55 35.42
CA ASN A 1040 -23.02 -32.99 36.22
C ASN A 1040 -24.40 -33.12 35.55
N LEU A 1041 -24.44 -33.39 34.24
CA LEU A 1041 -25.67 -33.65 33.48
C LEU A 1041 -25.99 -35.15 33.29
N ASN A 1042 -25.00 -36.04 33.34
CA ASN A 1042 -25.20 -37.47 33.03
C ASN A 1042 -24.52 -38.40 34.06
N SER A 1043 -25.35 -39.20 34.74
CA SER A 1043 -24.92 -40.19 35.75
C SER A 1043 -24.02 -41.28 35.19
N ASP A 1044 -24.23 -41.66 33.94
CA ASP A 1044 -23.63 -42.85 33.35
C ASP A 1044 -22.19 -42.54 32.93
N PHE A 1045 -21.93 -41.34 32.41
CA PHE A 1045 -20.59 -40.82 32.19
C PHE A 1045 -19.79 -40.75 33.50
N ARG A 1046 -20.41 -40.30 34.59
CA ARG A 1046 -19.79 -40.31 35.92
C ARG A 1046 -19.43 -41.75 36.37
N GLN A 1047 -20.33 -42.72 36.17
CA GLN A 1047 -20.06 -44.14 36.47
C GLN A 1047 -18.96 -44.73 35.57
N GLN A 1048 -18.94 -44.40 34.27
CA GLN A 1048 -17.90 -44.80 33.33
C GLN A 1048 -16.53 -44.29 33.77
N LEU A 1049 -16.39 -43.01 34.12
CA LEU A 1049 -15.15 -42.44 34.64
C LEU A 1049 -14.68 -43.11 35.94
N CYS A 1050 -15.59 -43.37 36.90
CA CYS A 1050 -15.27 -44.15 38.09
C CYS A 1050 -14.77 -45.56 37.73
N SER A 1051 -15.38 -46.24 36.74
CA SER A 1051 -14.94 -47.58 36.31
C SER A 1051 -13.54 -47.60 35.68
N VAL A 1052 -13.12 -46.50 35.05
CA VAL A 1052 -11.74 -46.32 34.55
C VAL A 1052 -10.76 -46.19 35.71
N ILE A 1053 -11.11 -45.42 36.75
CA ILE A 1053 -10.30 -45.26 37.95
C ILE A 1053 -10.10 -46.60 38.68
N GLU A 1054 -11.16 -47.38 38.88
CA GLU A 1054 -11.07 -48.70 39.52
C GLU A 1054 -10.14 -49.66 38.75
N ARG A 1055 -10.13 -49.60 37.42
CA ARG A 1055 -9.23 -50.43 36.58
C ARG A 1055 -7.75 -50.09 36.73
N SER A 1056 -7.39 -48.87 37.14
CA SER A 1056 -5.98 -48.50 37.38
C SER A 1056 -5.35 -49.31 38.53
N LYS A 1057 -6.15 -49.67 39.53
CA LYS A 1057 -5.74 -50.37 40.76
C LYS A 1057 -5.33 -51.82 40.51
N THR A 1058 -5.96 -52.48 39.53
CA THR A 1058 -5.87 -53.94 39.33
C THR A 1058 -4.90 -54.38 38.23
N GLY A 1059 -4.22 -53.44 37.57
CA GLY A 1059 -3.34 -53.72 36.43
C GLY A 1059 -2.12 -54.62 36.79
N PRO A 1060 -1.97 -55.80 36.16
CA PRO A 1060 -0.89 -56.74 36.49
C PRO A 1060 0.49 -56.26 36.02
N ILE A 1061 1.49 -56.50 36.86
CA ILE A 1061 2.86 -55.93 36.77
C ILE A 1061 3.68 -56.44 35.56
N ALA A 1062 3.16 -57.37 34.75
CA ALA A 1062 3.95 -58.10 33.74
C ALA A 1062 3.34 -58.18 32.30
N ALA A 1063 2.21 -57.53 32.00
CA ALA A 1063 1.54 -57.65 30.70
C ALA A 1063 1.50 -56.32 29.92
N ILE A 1064 2.39 -56.17 28.93
CA ILE A 1064 2.45 -55.10 27.91
C ILE A 1064 2.50 -53.66 28.49
N ALA A 1065 3.71 -53.08 28.49
CA ALA A 1065 3.97 -51.75 29.06
C ALA A 1065 3.16 -50.60 28.42
N SER A 1066 2.89 -50.66 27.11
CA SER A 1066 2.14 -49.60 26.40
C SER A 1066 0.66 -49.55 26.79
N THR A 1067 0.01 -50.69 27.01
CA THR A 1067 -1.41 -50.74 27.42
C THR A 1067 -1.58 -50.26 28.85
N ASN A 1068 -0.64 -50.57 29.75
CA ASN A 1068 -0.68 -50.05 31.12
C ASN A 1068 -0.59 -48.51 31.14
N ALA A 1069 0.22 -47.90 30.28
CA ALA A 1069 0.35 -46.45 30.20
C ALA A 1069 -0.97 -45.75 29.79
N SER A 1070 -1.72 -46.29 28.82
CA SER A 1070 -2.97 -45.68 28.36
C SER A 1070 -4.10 -45.76 29.41
N PHE A 1071 -4.17 -46.84 30.18
CA PHE A 1071 -5.08 -46.92 31.34
C PHE A 1071 -4.71 -45.95 32.47
N ILE A 1072 -3.42 -45.68 32.70
CA ILE A 1072 -2.95 -44.70 33.67
C ILE A 1072 -3.31 -43.27 33.21
N THR A 1073 -3.07 -42.92 31.94
CA THR A 1073 -3.52 -41.64 31.36
C THR A 1073 -5.04 -41.47 31.50
N ALA A 1074 -5.82 -42.51 31.20
CA ALA A 1074 -7.27 -42.46 31.32
C ALA A 1074 -7.75 -42.29 32.77
N ALA A 1075 -7.12 -42.95 33.75
CA ALA A 1075 -7.46 -42.77 35.16
C ALA A 1075 -7.08 -41.37 35.67
N THR A 1076 -5.91 -40.85 35.24
CA THR A 1076 -5.41 -39.50 35.56
C THR A 1076 -6.37 -38.43 35.04
N ASN A 1077 -6.79 -38.56 33.79
CA ASN A 1077 -7.81 -37.71 33.17
C ASN A 1077 -9.17 -37.85 33.90
N ALA A 1078 -9.62 -39.08 34.14
CA ALA A 1078 -10.93 -39.35 34.75
C ALA A 1078 -11.07 -38.78 36.16
N ILE A 1079 -10.06 -38.96 37.04
CA ILE A 1079 -10.13 -38.40 38.40
C ILE A 1079 -10.05 -36.88 38.38
N THR A 1080 -9.22 -36.30 37.50
CA THR A 1080 -9.13 -34.84 37.31
C THR A 1080 -10.47 -34.25 36.90
N ILE A 1081 -11.17 -34.87 35.94
CA ILE A 1081 -12.51 -34.44 35.51
C ILE A 1081 -13.52 -34.55 36.65
N LEU A 1082 -13.54 -35.66 37.40
CA LEU A 1082 -14.48 -35.85 38.51
C LEU A 1082 -14.24 -34.85 39.66
N VAL A 1083 -12.98 -34.61 40.04
CA VAL A 1083 -12.62 -33.63 41.07
C VAL A 1083 -12.99 -32.21 40.63
N ARG A 1084 -12.62 -31.80 39.41
CA ARG A 1084 -12.97 -30.48 38.86
C ARG A 1084 -14.49 -30.30 38.66
N ALA A 1085 -15.25 -31.38 38.52
CA ALA A 1085 -16.72 -31.36 38.50
C ALA A 1085 -17.37 -31.20 39.88
N GLY A 1086 -16.60 -31.29 40.98
CA GLY A 1086 -17.08 -31.22 42.36
C GLY A 1086 -17.50 -32.56 42.97
N VAL A 1087 -17.06 -33.69 42.39
CA VAL A 1087 -17.34 -35.02 42.96
C VAL A 1087 -16.52 -35.24 44.22
N SER A 1088 -17.21 -35.47 45.34
CA SER A 1088 -16.56 -35.80 46.62
C SER A 1088 -16.04 -37.25 46.61
N PHE A 1089 -14.80 -37.43 47.05
CA PHE A 1089 -14.12 -38.70 47.28
C PHE A 1089 -13.86 -38.93 48.79
N ASN A 1090 -14.61 -38.26 49.67
CA ASN A 1090 -14.56 -38.48 51.10
C ASN A 1090 -14.82 -39.96 51.44
N SER A 1091 -13.97 -40.55 52.29
CA SER A 1091 -13.95 -41.98 52.63
C SER A 1091 -13.81 -42.96 51.45
N ALA A 1092 -13.40 -42.50 50.26
CA ALA A 1092 -13.19 -43.37 49.11
C ALA A 1092 -12.00 -44.32 49.31
N ASP A 1093 -12.16 -45.57 48.86
CA ASP A 1093 -11.06 -46.50 48.71
C ASP A 1093 -10.30 -46.18 47.42
N LEU A 1094 -9.09 -45.64 47.54
CA LEU A 1094 -8.19 -45.26 46.45
C LEU A 1094 -6.85 -46.01 46.56
N ARG A 1095 -6.83 -47.17 47.23
CA ARG A 1095 -5.62 -47.97 47.44
C ARG A 1095 -5.06 -48.49 46.12
N GLY A 1096 -3.75 -48.36 45.93
CA GLY A 1096 -3.06 -48.78 44.71
C GLY A 1096 -3.48 -48.06 43.41
N ILE A 1097 -4.24 -46.94 43.51
CA ILE A 1097 -4.61 -46.11 42.35
C ILE A 1097 -3.35 -45.60 41.63
N LYS A 1098 -3.40 -45.47 40.30
CA LYS A 1098 -2.27 -44.99 39.48
C LYS A 1098 -2.69 -43.78 38.67
N ILE A 1099 -2.37 -42.58 39.19
CA ILE A 1099 -2.80 -41.28 38.66
C ILE A 1099 -1.69 -40.21 38.75
N PRO A 1100 -0.46 -40.49 38.28
CA PRO A 1100 0.62 -39.51 38.27
C PRO A 1100 0.25 -38.29 37.44
N GLY A 1101 0.58 -37.10 37.94
CA GLY A 1101 0.28 -35.81 37.30
C GLY A 1101 -1.17 -35.35 37.40
N ALA A 1102 -2.08 -36.10 38.03
CA ALA A 1102 -3.49 -35.72 38.14
C ALA A 1102 -3.69 -34.39 38.86
N ASP A 1103 -4.66 -33.58 38.40
CA ASP A 1103 -5.06 -32.37 39.11
C ASP A 1103 -6.24 -32.65 40.04
N LEU A 1104 -5.91 -32.80 41.31
CA LEU A 1104 -6.80 -33.11 42.43
C LEU A 1104 -7.10 -31.84 43.28
N SER A 1105 -6.74 -30.65 42.76
CA SER A 1105 -6.84 -29.39 43.50
C SER A 1105 -8.29 -29.02 43.87
N GLY A 1106 -8.45 -28.49 45.08
CA GLY A 1106 -9.75 -28.23 45.72
C GLY A 1106 -10.60 -29.49 45.98
N GLY A 1107 -10.08 -30.69 45.70
CA GLY A 1107 -10.82 -31.95 45.83
C GLY A 1107 -11.10 -32.35 47.28
N GLN A 1108 -12.22 -33.04 47.49
CA GLN A 1108 -12.63 -33.53 48.81
C GLN A 1108 -12.24 -35.01 48.98
N PHE A 1109 -11.30 -35.28 49.88
CA PHE A 1109 -10.72 -36.59 50.15
C PHE A 1109 -10.61 -36.88 51.66
N ASP A 1110 -11.47 -36.27 52.50
CA ASP A 1110 -11.46 -36.49 53.94
C ASP A 1110 -11.71 -37.98 54.24
N SER A 1111 -10.85 -38.59 55.06
CA SER A 1111 -10.81 -40.04 55.36
C SER A 1111 -10.57 -40.98 54.16
N ALA A 1112 -10.16 -40.47 52.99
CA ALA A 1112 -9.84 -41.30 51.82
C ALA A 1112 -8.63 -42.21 52.07
N GLN A 1113 -8.63 -43.39 51.46
CA GLN A 1113 -7.63 -44.44 51.66
C GLN A 1113 -6.72 -44.54 50.43
N PHE A 1114 -5.55 -43.89 50.47
CA PHE A 1114 -4.59 -43.77 49.36
C PHE A 1114 -3.38 -44.72 49.50
N GLN A 1115 -3.48 -45.79 50.29
CA GLN A 1115 -2.30 -46.61 50.59
C GLN A 1115 -1.74 -47.28 49.34
N GLY A 1116 -0.44 -47.13 49.10
CA GLY A 1116 0.23 -47.63 47.89
C GLY A 1116 -0.14 -46.92 46.59
N ALA A 1117 -0.79 -45.75 46.64
CA ALA A 1117 -1.14 -44.96 45.46
C ALA A 1117 0.11 -44.41 44.74
N ASP A 1118 0.08 -44.39 43.42
CA ASP A 1118 0.98 -43.56 42.60
C ASP A 1118 0.30 -42.21 42.33
N LEU A 1119 0.86 -41.17 42.96
CA LEU A 1119 0.46 -39.77 42.87
C LEU A 1119 1.61 -38.90 42.32
N VAL A 1120 2.63 -39.48 41.66
CA VAL A 1120 3.86 -38.74 41.28
C VAL A 1120 3.53 -37.52 40.44
N GLY A 1121 3.93 -36.33 40.87
CA GLY A 1121 3.66 -35.05 40.22
C GLY A 1121 2.23 -34.50 40.34
N ALA A 1122 1.33 -35.18 41.07
CA ALA A 1122 -0.07 -34.77 41.20
C ALA A 1122 -0.21 -33.43 41.96
N ASN A 1123 -1.28 -32.69 41.63
CA ASN A 1123 -1.59 -31.41 42.24
C ASN A 1123 -2.73 -31.57 43.26
N LEU A 1124 -2.40 -31.56 44.55
CA LEU A 1124 -3.34 -31.59 45.69
C LEU A 1124 -3.56 -30.18 46.29
N ALA A 1125 -3.30 -29.12 45.53
CA ALA A 1125 -3.44 -27.74 45.97
C ALA A 1125 -4.85 -27.44 46.56
N GLY A 1126 -4.92 -27.04 47.82
CA GLY A 1126 -6.18 -26.76 48.52
C GLY A 1126 -7.10 -27.97 48.75
N ALA A 1127 -6.64 -29.19 48.52
CA ALA A 1127 -7.44 -30.41 48.68
C ALA A 1127 -7.69 -30.76 50.15
N TRP A 1128 -8.90 -31.22 50.48
CA TRP A 1128 -9.29 -31.59 51.85
C TRP A 1128 -8.86 -33.03 52.12
N LEU A 1129 -7.82 -33.21 52.94
CA LEU A 1129 -7.19 -34.50 53.22
C LEU A 1129 -7.29 -34.91 54.71
N ARG A 1130 -8.29 -34.43 55.46
CA ARG A 1130 -8.36 -34.67 56.91
C ARG A 1130 -8.59 -36.16 57.16
N GLN A 1131 -7.74 -36.79 57.97
CA GLN A 1131 -7.75 -38.24 58.23
C GLN A 1131 -7.50 -39.12 56.98
N ALA A 1132 -7.08 -38.56 55.84
CA ALA A 1132 -6.71 -39.34 54.66
C ALA A 1132 -5.44 -40.16 54.92
N ASN A 1133 -5.39 -41.40 54.46
CA ASN A 1133 -4.26 -42.31 54.71
C ASN A 1133 -3.39 -42.49 53.46
N LEU A 1134 -2.27 -41.75 53.41
CA LEU A 1134 -1.28 -41.75 52.33
C LEU A 1134 -0.10 -42.73 52.56
N SER A 1135 -0.22 -43.69 53.49
CA SER A 1135 0.92 -44.57 53.83
C SER A 1135 1.35 -45.42 52.63
N GLN A 1136 2.65 -45.46 52.31
CA GLN A 1136 3.24 -46.11 51.13
C GLN A 1136 2.83 -45.49 49.77
N ALA A 1137 2.19 -44.32 49.73
CA ALA A 1137 1.94 -43.60 48.48
C ALA A 1137 3.24 -42.97 47.92
N GLN A 1138 3.36 -42.91 46.59
CA GLN A 1138 4.45 -42.23 45.90
C GLN A 1138 4.09 -40.75 45.74
N LEU A 1139 4.81 -39.89 46.47
CA LEU A 1139 4.53 -38.45 46.58
C LEU A 1139 5.62 -37.56 45.93
N GLU A 1140 6.48 -38.13 45.09
CA GLU A 1140 7.53 -37.37 44.41
C GLU A 1140 6.92 -36.29 43.51
N GLY A 1141 7.37 -35.04 43.66
CA GLY A 1141 6.87 -33.90 42.87
C GLY A 1141 5.42 -33.47 43.15
N VAL A 1142 4.75 -34.04 44.15
CA VAL A 1142 3.37 -33.65 44.53
C VAL A 1142 3.33 -32.21 45.03
N LYS A 1143 2.31 -31.46 44.59
CA LYS A 1143 2.09 -30.06 44.97
C LYS A 1143 0.92 -29.97 45.95
N PHE A 1144 1.18 -29.57 47.19
CA PHE A 1144 0.12 -29.35 48.19
C PHE A 1144 -0.35 -27.89 48.25
N GLU A 1145 0.50 -26.95 47.84
CA GLU A 1145 0.25 -25.56 47.42
C GLU A 1145 1.63 -24.89 47.22
N GLU A 1146 1.68 -23.60 46.86
CA GLU A 1146 2.81 -22.76 47.28
C GLU A 1146 2.67 -22.50 48.79
N LEU A 1147 3.10 -23.45 49.60
CA LEU A 1147 3.42 -23.16 51.00
C LEU A 1147 4.49 -22.05 51.01
N PRO A 1148 4.34 -20.99 51.82
CA PRO A 1148 5.36 -19.95 51.96
C PRO A 1148 6.72 -20.59 52.26
N TYR A 1149 7.64 -20.47 51.31
CA TYR A 1149 8.94 -21.10 51.41
C TYR A 1149 9.83 -20.34 52.40
N LEU A 1150 10.45 -21.10 53.29
CA LEU A 1150 11.37 -20.55 54.28
C LEU A 1150 12.81 -20.74 53.82
N GLU A 1151 13.42 -19.69 53.30
CA GLU A 1151 14.81 -19.73 52.85
C GLU A 1151 15.77 -19.72 54.05
N VAL A 1152 16.35 -20.88 54.36
CA VAL A 1152 17.33 -21.07 55.44
C VAL A 1152 18.73 -21.13 54.84
N ASN A 1153 19.59 -20.18 55.24
CA ASN A 1153 20.98 -20.05 54.76
C ASN A 1153 21.94 -21.12 55.33
N ALA A 1154 21.46 -22.34 55.58
CA ALA A 1154 22.23 -23.47 56.10
C ALA A 1154 21.54 -24.80 55.77
N LEU A 1155 22.33 -25.88 55.64
CA LEU A 1155 21.81 -27.21 55.34
C LEU A 1155 20.96 -27.73 56.52
N VAL A 1156 19.68 -28.02 56.24
CA VAL A 1156 18.73 -28.59 57.21
C VAL A 1156 18.94 -30.10 57.35
N LYS A 1157 18.92 -30.60 58.59
CA LYS A 1157 19.14 -32.01 58.96
C LYS A 1157 17.90 -32.71 59.50
N ALA A 1158 17.01 -31.97 60.15
CA ALA A 1158 15.74 -32.44 60.68
C ALA A 1158 14.73 -31.29 60.76
N CYS A 1159 13.45 -31.61 60.76
CA CYS A 1159 12.36 -30.67 60.99
C CYS A 1159 11.22 -31.35 61.76
N ALA A 1160 10.45 -30.57 62.52
CA ALA A 1160 9.22 -31.02 63.17
C ALA A 1160 8.25 -29.84 63.29
N TYR A 1161 6.94 -30.11 63.16
CA TYR A 1161 5.89 -29.17 63.56
C TYR A 1161 5.46 -29.44 65.00
N SER A 1162 4.99 -28.42 65.71
CA SER A 1162 4.26 -28.61 66.97
C SER A 1162 2.95 -29.38 66.75
N PRO A 1163 2.41 -30.10 67.77
CA PRO A 1163 1.18 -30.89 67.61
C PRO A 1163 -0.06 -30.05 67.26
N ASP A 1164 -0.03 -28.74 67.53
CA ASP A 1164 -1.07 -27.78 67.14
C ASP A 1164 -0.82 -27.09 65.79
N GLY A 1165 0.27 -27.44 65.10
CA GLY A 1165 0.66 -26.91 63.79
C GLY A 1165 1.14 -25.45 63.77
N ARG A 1166 1.20 -24.75 64.92
CA ARG A 1166 1.52 -23.31 65.00
C ARG A 1166 2.99 -22.97 64.90
N THR A 1167 3.88 -23.92 65.18
CA THR A 1167 5.33 -23.71 65.11
C THR A 1167 6.04 -24.79 64.33
N LEU A 1168 7.13 -24.42 63.67
CA LEU A 1168 8.02 -25.30 62.92
C LEU A 1168 9.44 -25.17 63.50
N ALA A 1169 9.98 -26.26 64.02
CA ALA A 1169 11.36 -26.34 64.48
C ALA A 1169 12.25 -26.99 63.41
N LEU A 1170 13.39 -26.36 63.10
CA LEU A 1170 14.36 -26.75 62.08
C LEU A 1170 15.75 -26.93 62.67
N ALA A 1171 16.42 -28.03 62.35
CA ALA A 1171 17.81 -28.27 62.67
C ALA A 1171 18.68 -27.86 61.47
N ALA A 1172 19.35 -26.71 61.54
CA ALA A 1172 20.11 -26.14 60.43
C ALA A 1172 21.60 -25.96 60.79
N GLY A 1173 22.52 -26.40 59.93
CA GLY A 1173 23.97 -26.16 60.11
C GLY A 1173 24.89 -27.28 59.62
N LEU A 1174 26.07 -26.89 59.12
CA LEU A 1174 27.10 -27.83 58.63
C LEU A 1174 28.06 -28.33 59.72
N PHE A 1175 28.46 -27.48 60.67
CA PHE A 1175 29.48 -27.82 61.70
C PHE A 1175 29.07 -27.52 63.14
N ALA A 1176 28.00 -26.75 63.34
CA ALA A 1176 27.32 -26.56 64.61
C ALA A 1176 25.82 -26.52 64.33
N GLY A 1177 25.03 -27.33 65.03
CA GLY A 1177 23.59 -27.36 64.86
C GLY A 1177 22.94 -26.12 65.48
N TRP A 1178 22.12 -25.43 64.70
CA TRP A 1178 21.15 -24.46 65.20
C TRP A 1178 19.78 -25.11 65.20
N LEU A 1179 19.05 -24.96 66.30
CA LEU A 1179 17.61 -25.20 66.37
C LEU A 1179 16.92 -23.86 66.15
N GLU A 1180 16.34 -23.66 64.97
CA GLU A 1180 15.61 -22.46 64.60
C GLU A 1180 14.11 -22.77 64.65
N VAL A 1181 13.32 -21.99 65.40
CA VAL A 1181 11.87 -22.19 65.55
C VAL A 1181 11.13 -21.03 64.93
N TYR A 1182 10.12 -21.35 64.14
CA TYR A 1182 9.37 -20.41 63.30
C TYR A 1182 7.88 -20.47 63.59
N ASP A 1183 7.20 -19.33 63.46
CA ASP A 1183 5.75 -19.22 63.50
C ASP A 1183 5.17 -19.59 62.13
N THR A 1184 4.21 -20.51 62.06
CA THR A 1184 3.71 -21.04 60.78
C THR A 1184 2.64 -20.17 60.11
N SER A 1185 2.19 -19.11 60.79
CA SER A 1185 1.23 -18.13 60.24
C SER A 1185 1.92 -16.90 59.62
N THR A 1186 3.11 -16.55 60.11
CA THR A 1186 3.87 -15.36 59.70
C THR A 1186 5.25 -15.66 59.12
N TRP A 1187 5.77 -16.87 59.34
CA TRP A 1187 7.12 -17.34 58.95
C TRP A 1187 8.26 -16.50 59.54
N ALA A 1188 7.94 -15.72 60.58
CA ALA A 1188 8.91 -15.08 61.44
C ALA A 1188 9.64 -16.12 62.30
N ARG A 1189 10.96 -15.95 62.45
CA ARG A 1189 11.79 -16.76 63.35
C ARG A 1189 11.51 -16.33 64.80
N ILE A 1190 10.87 -17.21 65.58
CA ILE A 1190 10.57 -16.97 67.00
C ILE A 1190 11.83 -17.14 67.85
N TYR A 1191 12.58 -18.23 67.61
CA TYR A 1191 13.75 -18.58 68.41
C TYR A 1191 14.90 -19.12 67.55
N GLN A 1192 16.12 -18.95 68.05
CA GLN A 1192 17.33 -19.58 67.50
C GLN A 1192 18.25 -20.00 68.64
N ILE A 1193 18.42 -21.32 68.81
CA ILE A 1193 19.18 -21.94 69.89
C ILE A 1193 20.38 -22.66 69.27
N ARG A 1194 21.56 -22.55 69.89
CA ARG A 1194 22.80 -23.19 69.39
C ARG A 1194 23.09 -24.48 70.14
N ALA A 1195 23.00 -25.63 69.47
CA ALA A 1195 23.32 -26.95 70.02
C ALA A 1195 24.85 -27.23 70.06
N GLY A 1196 25.61 -26.28 70.61
CA GLY A 1196 27.05 -26.41 70.86
C GLY A 1196 27.88 -26.64 69.59
N LEU A 1197 28.60 -27.77 69.58
CA LEU A 1197 29.45 -28.28 68.48
C LEU A 1197 28.89 -29.58 67.87
N MET A 1198 27.67 -29.98 68.23
CA MET A 1198 27.02 -31.19 67.70
C MET A 1198 26.07 -30.83 66.56
N GLN A 1199 25.83 -31.78 65.63
CA GLN A 1199 24.72 -31.69 64.69
C GLN A 1199 23.45 -32.26 65.33
N ILE A 1200 22.31 -31.60 65.13
CA ILE A 1200 21.00 -32.12 65.50
C ILE A 1200 20.51 -33.00 64.35
N THR A 1201 20.23 -34.28 64.61
CA THR A 1201 19.80 -35.27 63.60
C THR A 1201 18.31 -35.60 63.64
N SER A 1202 17.60 -35.14 64.66
CA SER A 1202 16.17 -35.39 64.90
C SER A 1202 15.61 -34.33 65.84
N ILE A 1203 14.34 -33.95 65.65
CA ILE A 1203 13.59 -33.06 66.54
C ILE A 1203 12.23 -33.73 66.82
N ALA A 1204 11.70 -33.62 68.03
CA ALA A 1204 10.36 -34.11 68.36
C ALA A 1204 9.73 -33.27 69.47
N PHE A 1205 8.57 -32.66 69.19
CA PHE A 1205 7.84 -31.91 70.20
C PHE A 1205 7.23 -32.83 71.27
N SER A 1206 7.08 -32.31 72.49
CA SER A 1206 6.21 -32.93 73.49
C SER A 1206 4.75 -32.93 73.03
N PHE A 1207 3.92 -33.84 73.57
CA PHE A 1207 2.52 -34.01 73.17
C PHE A 1207 1.65 -32.76 73.39
N ASP A 1208 2.02 -31.91 74.34
CA ASP A 1208 1.40 -30.61 74.63
C ASP A 1208 2.02 -29.42 73.86
N GLY A 1209 3.05 -29.67 73.04
CA GLY A 1209 3.75 -28.66 72.24
C GLY A 1209 4.67 -27.71 73.01
N GLN A 1210 4.86 -27.89 74.32
CA GLN A 1210 5.64 -26.96 75.16
C GLN A 1210 7.16 -27.16 75.07
N TYR A 1211 7.63 -28.34 74.66
CA TYR A 1211 9.05 -28.72 74.61
C TYR A 1211 9.43 -29.28 73.23
N ILE A 1212 10.73 -29.23 72.90
CA ILE A 1212 11.35 -29.53 71.59
C ILE A 1212 12.65 -30.32 71.79
#